data_AF-A0A3L8DW17-F1
#
_entry.id   AF-A0A3L8DW17-F1
#
_cell.length_a   1.000
_cell.length_b   1.000
_cell.length_c   1.000
_cell.angle_alpha   90.00
_cell.angle_beta   90.00
_cell.angle_gamma   90.00
#
_symmetry.space_group_name_H-M   'P 1'
#
loop_
_entity.id
_entity.type
_entity.pdbx_description
1 polymer ?
#
loop_
_entity_poly.entity_id
_entity_poly.type
_entity_poly.pdbx_seq_one_letter_code
_entity_poly.pdbx_strand_id
1 'polypeptide(L)'
;VFPYEYVDCAEKLQDTRLPPRESFYSSLTGDSRNRSRISLSESDYAHAENIWQRFAIQTLGEYSDLYLKTDVLLLADMFENFRDSCITSYGLNAAYYYTLPGFTWDAMLKHTRINFELLTDIDMVMFIERGIRGGLGQCSNRYARANNKYMESYDPSKPSSYLTYFDVKNLYGWAMSQPLPYADFQWVDDVSDFDVNAIAPDSSTGYILEVDLEYPQHLHDAHTDLPFCPTRDKPPGKRQNKLLATLNDKERYVIHCRNLQQCTRHGLRIIKIHRVLQFAQSAWLRRYIELNTQFRMRTTNDFEKNLYKLMNNAVFGKTMENVRNHMDVKLVTKWNRRYGAEALIAKPNFHSRSVFSKNLVAIELRKLQVKFNKPIYVGMCILDISKTCLYEFHHEYMQQDLYTLSCQSFLYVEGKLTTNRAIEVFNVVLGNNCVEFMFDEIHYELDGVEIDRNKSVGMISTLKNYTLLTLDRGVTLGNASWDTYIDNVDGNFNFCVPLSILLGDPTLKPKIELLKIQWRMLHVLLNEVNKLSMLRALESERYLSMIFRSWDLYEFPLLQSTTKHSWTVKTVTQLEKPQYVIFVLQTGRKYVMSQDVTIFDDCKLTNVKLYLNSECYPYDDLNLDFERNKYAILYDMYSRFRRAYYGCDCAEAYLITTNFLLRGPFVVIDCSRQNEPIKSATVDVRLEFDCKENIPANTTAYCLIMHDRVVEYSPLTNVVRRIV
;
A
#
# COMPACT_ATOMS: atom_id res chain seq x y z
N VAL A 1 14.49 50.04 -1.17
CA VAL A 1 15.78 49.33 -0.97
C VAL A 1 16.80 50.36 -0.46
N PHE A 2 17.76 49.97 0.38
CA PHE A 2 18.56 50.92 1.18
C PHE A 2 20.07 50.61 1.14
N PRO A 3 20.97 51.62 1.07
CA PRO A 3 22.42 51.39 0.97
C PRO A 3 23.06 51.24 2.36
N TYR A 4 22.79 50.11 3.02
CA TYR A 4 23.21 49.85 4.42
C TYR A 4 24.71 50.08 4.70
N GLU A 5 25.58 49.63 3.79
CA GLU A 5 27.05 49.76 3.95
C GLU A 5 27.56 51.18 3.62
N TYR A 6 26.75 52.02 2.99
CA TYR A 6 27.09 53.42 2.74
C TYR A 6 26.91 54.27 4.00
N VAL A 7 25.83 54.05 4.75
CA VAL A 7 25.45 54.82 5.94
C VAL A 7 26.20 54.32 7.19
N ASP A 8 27.51 54.58 7.21
CA ASP A 8 28.42 54.26 8.32
C ASP A 8 28.47 55.34 9.41
N CYS A 9 27.96 56.54 9.14
CA CYS A 9 27.91 57.67 10.07
C CYS A 9 26.64 58.52 9.86
N ALA A 10 26.28 59.33 10.87
CA ALA A 10 25.03 60.10 10.87
C ALA A 10 25.05 61.28 9.88
N GLU A 11 26.24 61.80 9.57
CA GLU A 11 26.45 62.91 8.64
C GLU A 11 25.99 62.57 7.22
N LYS A 12 26.15 61.31 6.78
CA LYS A 12 25.69 60.84 5.47
C LYS A 12 24.17 60.84 5.30
N LEU A 13 23.39 60.89 6.40
CA LEU A 13 21.95 61.11 6.30
C LEU A 13 21.60 62.51 5.79
N GLN A 14 22.55 63.45 5.78
CA GLN A 14 22.39 64.78 5.19
C GLN A 14 22.74 64.83 3.69
N ASP A 15 23.17 63.72 3.08
CA ASP A 15 23.52 63.69 1.66
C ASP A 15 22.29 64.00 0.79
N THR A 16 22.40 65.03 -0.04
CA THR A 16 21.29 65.59 -0.83
C THR A 16 21.05 64.89 -2.17
N ARG A 17 21.63 63.70 -2.36
CA ARG A 17 21.51 62.88 -3.56
C ARG A 17 21.50 61.40 -3.19
N LEU A 18 20.82 60.59 -3.99
CA LEU A 18 20.93 59.13 -3.90
C LEU A 18 22.41 58.71 -4.13
N PRO A 19 22.99 57.84 -3.29
CA PRO A 19 24.33 57.31 -3.51
C PRO A 19 24.41 56.54 -4.85
N PRO A 20 25.58 56.47 -5.51
CA PRO A 20 25.71 55.74 -6.77
C PRO A 20 25.45 54.24 -6.56
N ARG A 21 24.96 53.55 -7.59
CA ARG A 21 24.48 52.14 -7.56
C ARG A 21 25.49 51.15 -6.97
N GLU A 22 26.78 51.42 -7.11
CA GLU A 22 27.89 50.63 -6.56
C GLU A 22 27.95 50.67 -5.02
N SER A 23 27.31 51.66 -4.39
CA SER A 23 27.24 51.86 -2.94
C SER A 23 26.11 51.07 -2.27
N PHE A 24 25.24 50.42 -3.04
CA PHE A 24 24.11 49.59 -2.57
C PHE A 24 24.50 48.11 -2.33
N TYR A 25 25.79 47.82 -2.17
CA TYR A 25 26.24 46.49 -1.83
C TYR A 25 25.85 46.13 -0.38
N SER A 26 25.78 44.83 -0.08
CA SER A 26 25.52 44.32 1.27
C SER A 26 26.58 43.29 1.66
N SER A 27 27.16 43.41 2.85
CA SER A 27 28.06 42.40 3.39
C SER A 27 27.35 41.10 3.78
N LEU A 28 26.03 41.15 3.99
CA LEU A 28 25.21 40.03 4.47
C LEU A 28 24.85 39.01 3.36
N THR A 29 24.88 39.40 2.08
CA THR A 29 24.51 38.53 0.95
C THR A 29 25.68 37.75 0.33
N GLY A 30 26.93 38.04 0.76
CA GLY A 30 28.03 37.08 0.76
C GLY A 30 28.67 36.66 -0.58
N ASP A 31 29.46 37.54 -1.21
CA ASP A 31 30.71 37.12 -1.88
C ASP A 31 31.76 38.25 -1.85
N SER A 32 32.66 38.23 -0.86
CA SER A 32 33.63 39.32 -0.65
C SER A 32 34.69 39.48 -1.76
N ARG A 33 34.65 38.67 -2.83
CA ARG A 33 35.65 38.65 -3.90
C ARG A 33 35.23 39.36 -5.19
N ASN A 34 33.97 39.76 -5.36
CA ASN A 34 33.49 40.29 -6.64
C ASN A 34 32.47 41.44 -6.49
N ARG A 35 32.94 42.63 -6.08
CA ARG A 35 32.10 43.84 -5.86
C ARG A 35 31.21 44.22 -7.06
N SER A 36 31.59 43.90 -8.30
CA SER A 36 30.79 44.20 -9.49
C SER A 36 29.47 43.42 -9.57
N ARG A 37 29.44 42.16 -9.09
CA ARG A 37 28.22 41.31 -9.07
C ARG A 37 27.32 41.55 -7.85
N ILE A 38 27.63 42.53 -7.00
CA ILE A 38 26.92 42.86 -5.74
C ILE A 38 26.41 44.32 -5.79
N SER A 39 26.47 44.94 -6.96
CA SER A 39 25.76 46.19 -7.21
C SER A 39 24.26 45.92 -7.44
N LEU A 40 23.40 46.85 -7.03
CA LEU A 40 21.96 46.73 -7.19
C LEU A 40 21.56 46.53 -8.66
N SER A 41 20.46 45.83 -8.95
CA SER A 41 19.98 45.72 -10.34
C SER A 41 19.63 47.11 -10.89
N GLU A 42 19.76 47.30 -12.20
CA GLU A 42 19.42 48.59 -12.84
C GLU A 42 17.94 48.94 -12.61
N SER A 43 17.04 47.95 -12.62
CA SER A 43 15.62 48.12 -12.31
C SER A 43 15.38 48.55 -10.85
N ASP A 44 16.07 47.96 -9.89
CA ASP A 44 15.91 48.32 -8.47
C ASP A 44 16.47 49.71 -8.17
N TYR A 45 17.55 50.09 -8.85
CA TYR A 45 18.17 51.41 -8.70
C TYR A 45 17.31 52.49 -9.36
N ALA A 46 16.81 52.25 -10.59
CA ALA A 46 15.84 53.13 -11.23
C ALA A 46 14.54 53.28 -10.42
N HIS A 47 14.13 52.23 -9.69
CA HIS A 47 13.01 52.32 -8.74
C HIS A 47 13.35 53.19 -7.52
N ALA A 48 14.57 53.11 -6.98
CA ALA A 48 15.03 53.99 -5.91
C ALA A 48 15.11 55.47 -6.35
N GLU A 49 15.61 55.73 -7.56
CA GLU A 49 15.59 57.07 -8.19
C GLU A 49 14.16 57.59 -8.40
N ASN A 50 13.25 56.72 -8.86
CA ASN A 50 11.83 57.06 -9.02
C ASN A 50 11.21 57.46 -7.68
N ILE A 51 11.44 56.71 -6.60
CA ILE A 51 10.98 57.07 -5.24
C ILE A 51 11.56 58.43 -4.82
N TRP A 52 12.87 58.64 -5.00
CA TRP A 52 13.53 59.89 -4.64
C TRP A 52 12.89 61.11 -5.33
N GLN A 53 12.64 61.01 -6.64
CA GLN A 53 11.99 62.06 -7.41
C GLN A 53 10.49 62.21 -7.06
N ARG A 54 9.76 61.09 -6.96
CA ARG A 54 8.29 61.08 -6.81
C ARG A 54 7.83 61.61 -5.46
N PHE A 55 8.62 61.39 -4.40
CA PHE A 55 8.36 61.91 -3.06
C PHE A 55 9.12 63.22 -2.77
N ALA A 56 9.80 63.80 -3.78
CA ALA A 56 10.56 65.05 -3.69
C ALA A 56 11.59 65.06 -2.54
N ILE A 57 12.27 63.94 -2.35
CA ILE A 57 13.21 63.69 -1.25
C ILE A 57 14.43 64.61 -1.38
N GLN A 58 14.77 65.29 -0.30
CA GLN A 58 15.87 66.27 -0.22
C GLN A 58 17.13 65.68 0.41
N THR A 59 17.01 64.67 1.27
CA THR A 59 18.14 64.06 2.01
C THR A 59 18.05 62.54 2.10
N LEU A 60 19.19 61.87 2.27
CA LEU A 60 19.23 60.43 2.50
C LEU A 60 18.56 60.02 3.83
N GLY A 61 18.45 60.94 4.79
CA GLY A 61 17.67 60.81 6.02
C GLY A 61 16.17 60.70 5.75
N GLU A 62 15.61 61.59 4.93
CA GLU A 62 14.20 61.49 4.50
C GLU A 62 13.93 60.18 3.73
N TYR A 63 14.89 59.75 2.90
CA TYR A 63 14.82 58.44 2.23
C TYR A 63 14.84 57.28 3.24
N SER A 64 15.70 57.34 4.26
CA SER A 64 15.77 56.38 5.36
C SER A 64 14.46 56.31 6.15
N ASP A 65 13.88 57.45 6.50
CA ASP A 65 12.63 57.53 7.25
C ASP A 65 11.45 56.97 6.44
N LEU A 66 11.36 57.28 5.14
CA LEU A 66 10.36 56.69 4.26
C LEU A 66 10.53 55.17 4.10
N TYR A 67 11.78 54.71 3.94
CA TYR A 67 12.12 53.29 3.85
C TYR A 67 11.74 52.55 5.14
N LEU A 68 12.21 53.02 6.30
CA LEU A 68 11.90 52.44 7.61
C LEU A 68 10.41 52.46 7.93
N LYS A 69 9.71 53.55 7.60
CA LYS A 69 8.26 53.64 7.78
C LYS A 69 7.52 52.60 6.93
N THR A 70 7.99 52.33 5.72
CA THR A 70 7.42 51.30 4.85
C THR A 70 7.62 49.91 5.43
N ASP A 71 8.85 49.55 5.82
CA ASP A 71 9.17 48.25 6.43
C ASP A 71 8.38 48.03 7.74
N VAL A 72 8.27 49.05 8.60
CA VAL A 72 7.53 48.98 9.86
C VAL A 72 6.02 48.85 9.64
N LEU A 73 5.43 49.61 8.71
CA LEU A 73 3.99 49.53 8.42
C LEU A 73 3.60 48.19 7.79
N LEU A 74 4.42 47.67 6.86
CA LEU A 74 4.19 46.35 6.27
C LEU A 74 4.31 45.23 7.31
N LEU A 75 5.33 45.29 8.18
CA LEU A 75 5.48 44.31 9.27
C LEU A 75 4.31 44.39 10.26
N ALA A 76 3.84 45.59 10.60
CA ALA A 76 2.68 45.78 11.47
C ALA A 76 1.41 45.18 10.85
N ASP A 77 1.11 45.49 9.58
CA ASP A 77 -0.06 44.95 8.86
C ASP A 77 0.00 43.41 8.78
N MET A 78 1.15 42.84 8.39
CA MET A 78 1.34 41.38 8.39
C MET A 78 1.16 40.76 9.79
N PHE A 79 1.62 41.43 10.85
CA PHE A 79 1.52 40.92 12.22
C PHE A 79 0.09 41.03 12.78
N GLU A 80 -0.65 42.10 12.51
CA GLU A 80 -2.06 42.21 12.90
C GLU A 80 -2.90 41.14 12.19
N ASN A 81 -2.74 40.96 10.87
CA ASN A 81 -3.41 39.88 10.13
C ASN A 81 -3.07 38.50 10.71
N PHE A 82 -1.80 38.25 11.06
CA PHE A 82 -1.38 37.00 11.72
C PHE A 82 -1.99 36.82 13.11
N ARG A 83 -2.13 37.89 13.90
CA ARG A 83 -2.80 37.87 15.22
C ARG A 83 -4.28 37.52 15.05
N ASP A 84 -4.98 38.13 14.10
CA ASP A 84 -6.39 37.87 13.84
C ASP A 84 -6.64 36.43 13.34
N SER A 85 -5.77 35.91 12.46
CA SER A 85 -5.79 34.49 12.09
C SER A 85 -5.59 33.57 13.30
N CYS A 86 -4.66 33.89 14.20
CA CYS A 86 -4.39 33.11 15.41
C CYS A 86 -5.56 33.14 16.41
N ILE A 87 -6.19 34.31 16.60
CA ILE A 87 -7.37 34.48 17.45
C ILE A 87 -8.56 33.71 16.86
N THR A 88 -8.77 33.80 15.55
CA THR A 88 -9.87 33.08 14.86
C THR A 88 -9.68 31.57 14.93
N SER A 89 -8.48 31.06 14.66
CA SER A 89 -8.22 29.61 14.57
C SER A 89 -8.04 28.92 15.94
N TYR A 90 -7.51 29.62 16.95
CA TYR A 90 -7.16 29.01 18.25
C TYR A 90 -7.71 29.76 19.48
N GLY A 91 -8.28 30.95 19.30
CA GLY A 91 -8.72 31.81 20.39
C GLY A 91 -7.57 32.25 21.31
N LEU A 92 -6.38 32.45 20.75
CA LEU A 92 -5.18 32.92 21.45
C LEU A 92 -4.56 34.04 20.62
N ASN A 93 -4.11 35.12 21.26
CA ASN A 93 -3.45 36.23 20.58
C ASN A 93 -1.94 36.01 20.57
N ALA A 94 -1.35 35.95 19.38
CA ALA A 94 0.08 35.68 19.18
C ALA A 94 1.00 36.73 19.83
N ALA A 95 0.52 37.96 20.06
CA ALA A 95 1.29 39.03 20.70
C ALA A 95 1.72 38.74 22.15
N TYR A 96 1.10 37.76 22.83
CA TYR A 96 1.52 37.33 24.18
C TYR A 96 2.68 36.33 24.18
N TYR A 97 3.21 35.95 23.02
CA TYR A 97 4.20 34.88 22.87
C TYR A 97 5.49 35.37 22.19
N TYR A 98 6.64 35.06 22.80
CA TYR A 98 7.95 35.37 22.22
C TYR A 98 8.26 34.57 20.95
N THR A 99 7.66 33.38 20.79
CA THR A 99 7.92 32.49 19.65
C THR A 99 6.68 31.68 19.28
N LEU A 100 6.54 31.36 17.99
CA LEU A 100 5.44 30.53 17.49
C LEU A 100 5.38 29.16 18.20
N PRO A 101 6.48 28.42 18.45
CA PRO A 101 6.39 27.16 19.20
C PRO A 101 5.87 27.31 20.64
N GLY A 102 6.05 28.48 21.29
CA GLY A 102 5.38 28.78 22.56
C GLY A 102 3.87 28.88 22.39
N PHE A 103 3.42 29.68 21.43
CA PHE A 103 2.00 29.84 21.06
C PHE A 103 1.36 28.49 20.68
N THR A 104 2.04 27.69 19.86
CA THR A 104 1.59 26.37 19.42
C THR A 104 1.37 25.42 20.59
N TRP A 105 2.29 25.40 21.56
CA TRP A 105 2.19 24.52 22.72
C TRP A 105 0.92 24.80 23.54
N ASP A 106 0.66 26.07 23.81
CA ASP A 106 -0.51 26.49 24.57
C ASP A 106 -1.81 26.34 23.78
N ALA A 107 -1.78 26.54 22.45
CA ALA A 107 -2.91 26.24 21.56
C ALA A 107 -3.28 24.75 21.58
N MET A 108 -2.27 23.87 21.56
CA MET A 108 -2.44 22.42 21.66
C MET A 108 -3.00 22.02 23.04
N LEU A 109 -2.44 22.54 24.14
CA LEU A 109 -2.94 22.29 25.50
C LEU A 109 -4.38 22.75 25.68
N LYS A 110 -4.72 23.97 25.20
CA LYS A 110 -6.08 24.52 25.26
C LYS A 110 -7.10 23.67 24.49
N HIS A 111 -6.71 23.16 23.32
CA HIS A 111 -7.58 22.33 22.47
C HIS A 111 -7.77 20.91 23.03
N THR A 112 -6.68 20.25 23.40
CA THR A 112 -6.70 18.84 23.85
C THR A 112 -7.14 18.68 25.30
N ARG A 113 -6.88 19.69 26.15
CA ARG A 113 -7.03 19.65 27.62
C ARG A 113 -6.27 18.50 28.29
N ILE A 114 -5.19 18.03 27.65
CA ILE A 114 -4.36 16.95 28.18
C ILE A 114 -3.60 17.42 29.43
N ASN A 115 -3.54 16.56 30.43
CA ASN A 115 -2.69 16.74 31.61
C ASN A 115 -1.51 15.78 31.50
N PHE A 116 -0.29 16.32 31.46
CA PHE A 116 0.94 15.54 31.42
C PHE A 116 1.47 15.31 32.84
N GLU A 117 1.75 14.05 33.17
CA GLU A 117 2.57 13.73 34.32
C GLU A 117 4.02 14.17 34.06
N LEU A 118 4.68 14.71 35.08
CA LEU A 118 6.10 15.06 35.02
C LEU A 118 6.91 13.98 35.72
N LEU A 119 7.87 13.40 35.01
CA LEU A 119 8.79 12.41 35.56
C LEU A 119 9.55 13.00 36.76
N THR A 120 9.32 12.44 37.94
CA THR A 120 10.01 12.81 39.18
C THR A 120 11.26 11.96 39.44
N ASP A 121 11.30 10.74 38.89
CA ASP A 121 12.48 9.87 38.88
C ASP A 121 13.49 10.33 37.81
N ILE A 122 14.74 10.55 38.25
CA ILE A 122 15.85 10.92 37.37
C ILE A 122 16.26 9.77 36.45
N ASP A 123 16.10 8.53 36.87
CA ASP A 123 16.46 7.36 36.06
C ASP A 123 15.47 7.16 34.90
N MET A 124 14.19 7.47 35.11
CA MET A 124 13.20 7.57 34.01
C MET A 124 13.59 8.67 33.01
N VAL A 125 13.99 9.86 33.50
CA VAL A 125 14.45 10.96 32.62
C VAL A 125 15.68 10.53 31.80
N MET A 126 16.71 9.95 32.42
CA MET A 126 17.90 9.49 31.71
C MET A 126 17.60 8.33 30.75
N PHE A 127 16.67 7.45 31.10
CA PHE A 127 16.22 6.34 30.25
C PHE A 127 15.54 6.85 28.98
N ILE A 128 14.56 7.76 29.11
CA ILE A 128 13.89 8.39 27.96
C ILE A 128 14.90 9.16 27.10
N GLU A 129 15.82 9.93 27.70
CA GLU A 129 16.85 10.67 26.96
C GLU A 129 17.82 9.76 26.17
N ARG A 130 18.08 8.53 26.64
CA ARG A 130 18.81 7.51 25.87
C ARG A 130 18.00 6.93 24.71
N GLY A 131 16.67 6.90 24.82
CA GLY A 131 15.75 6.52 23.74
C GLY A 131 15.63 7.56 22.62
N ILE A 132 15.93 8.82 22.89
CA ILE A 132 15.82 9.92 21.93
C ILE A 132 16.82 9.76 20.78
N ARG A 133 16.30 9.36 19.62
CA ARG A 133 17.04 9.21 18.36
C ARG A 133 16.22 9.81 17.22
N GLY A 134 16.81 10.82 16.57
CA GLY A 134 16.16 11.65 15.55
C GLY A 134 15.74 10.90 14.29
N GLY A 135 15.26 11.65 13.29
CA GLY A 135 14.88 11.10 11.99
C GLY A 135 16.01 10.29 11.35
N LEU A 136 15.65 9.13 10.79
CA LEU A 136 16.58 8.22 10.15
C LEU A 136 17.09 8.84 8.84
N GLY A 137 18.42 8.94 8.69
CA GLY A 137 19.07 9.44 7.49
C GLY A 137 20.13 8.44 7.03
N GLN A 138 19.81 7.69 5.99
CA GLN A 138 20.64 6.61 5.45
C GLN A 138 20.94 6.87 3.96
N CYS A 139 22.13 6.50 3.50
CA CYS A 139 22.58 6.68 2.11
C CYS A 139 23.35 5.44 1.69
N SER A 140 22.61 4.44 1.20
CA SER A 140 23.11 3.09 0.89
C SER A 140 23.88 3.06 -0.44
N ASN A 141 23.45 3.86 -1.43
CA ASN A 141 24.24 4.19 -2.61
C ASN A 141 24.69 5.67 -2.57
N ARG A 142 26.01 5.91 -2.68
CA ARG A 142 26.61 7.26 -2.60
C ARG A 142 26.33 8.13 -3.82
N TYR A 143 26.12 7.54 -5.00
CA TYR A 143 25.87 8.28 -6.23
C TYR A 143 25.07 7.43 -7.21
N ALA A 144 23.92 7.95 -7.63
CA ALA A 144 23.13 7.40 -8.72
C ALA A 144 22.85 8.51 -9.74
N ARG A 145 22.88 8.15 -11.02
CA ARG A 145 22.54 9.04 -12.14
C ARG A 145 21.57 8.30 -13.04
N ALA A 146 20.42 8.92 -13.30
CA ALA A 146 19.49 8.43 -14.31
C ALA A 146 20.12 8.52 -15.70
N ASN A 147 19.86 7.52 -16.53
CA ASN A 147 20.22 7.44 -17.93
C ASN A 147 18.97 7.03 -18.72
N ASN A 148 18.20 7.98 -19.21
CA ASN A 148 17.01 7.67 -20.00
C ASN A 148 16.77 8.71 -21.09
N LYS A 149 16.01 8.32 -22.12
CA LYS A 149 15.76 9.09 -23.35
C LYS A 149 15.15 10.49 -23.16
N TYR A 150 14.71 10.84 -21.96
CA TYR A 150 14.18 12.17 -21.64
C TYR A 150 15.26 13.14 -21.10
N MET A 151 16.50 12.68 -20.92
CA MET A 151 17.61 13.49 -20.43
C MET A 151 18.53 13.92 -21.57
N GLU A 152 18.98 15.17 -21.55
CA GLU A 152 19.93 15.73 -22.52
C GLU A 152 21.28 14.98 -22.59
N SER A 153 21.63 14.26 -21.52
CA SER A 153 22.85 13.47 -21.40
C SER A 153 22.61 11.96 -21.51
N TYR A 154 21.53 11.55 -22.19
CA TYR A 154 21.22 10.15 -22.47
C TYR A 154 22.32 9.48 -23.29
N ASP A 155 22.82 8.38 -22.77
CA ASP A 155 23.80 7.52 -23.42
C ASP A 155 23.12 6.20 -23.84
N PRO A 156 22.82 6.00 -25.14
CA PRO A 156 22.17 4.80 -25.63
C PRO A 156 23.06 3.54 -25.56
N SER A 157 24.35 3.67 -25.25
CA SER A 157 25.23 2.52 -25.01
C SER A 157 25.10 1.93 -23.61
N LYS A 158 24.39 2.62 -22.70
CA LYS A 158 24.20 2.22 -21.30
C LYS A 158 22.75 1.77 -21.04
N PRO A 159 22.52 0.87 -20.07
CA PRO A 159 21.17 0.50 -19.64
C PRO A 159 20.33 1.74 -19.29
N SER A 160 19.03 1.67 -19.58
CA SER A 160 18.11 2.74 -19.18
C SER A 160 17.88 2.71 -17.66
N SER A 161 18.06 3.85 -16.98
CA SER A 161 17.81 4.01 -15.56
C SER A 161 17.01 5.29 -15.26
N TYR A 162 16.18 5.20 -14.22
CA TYR A 162 15.34 6.28 -13.72
C TYR A 162 15.63 6.49 -12.23
N LEU A 163 15.27 7.65 -11.71
CA LEU A 163 15.31 7.94 -10.28
C LEU A 163 13.92 8.40 -9.85
N THR A 164 13.38 7.78 -8.80
CA THR A 164 12.07 8.11 -8.25
C THR A 164 12.25 8.71 -6.86
N TYR A 165 11.47 9.73 -6.53
CA TYR A 165 11.50 10.40 -5.24
C TYR A 165 10.16 10.21 -4.54
N PHE A 166 10.19 9.59 -3.37
CA PHE A 166 9.03 9.40 -2.49
C PHE A 166 9.20 10.25 -1.23
N ASP A 167 8.14 10.94 -0.81
CA ASP A 167 8.11 11.75 0.43
C ASP A 167 6.82 11.47 1.21
N VAL A 168 6.95 11.15 2.49
CA VAL A 168 5.79 10.83 3.34
C VAL A 168 5.12 12.11 3.81
N LYS A 169 3.96 12.41 3.23
CA LYS A 169 3.12 13.57 3.58
C LYS A 169 2.82 13.57 5.09
N ASN A 170 3.47 14.46 5.83
CA ASN A 170 3.22 14.71 7.26
C ASN A 170 3.50 13.50 8.19
N LEU A 171 4.61 12.79 7.98
CA LEU A 171 5.03 11.61 8.79
C LEU A 171 4.89 11.80 10.32
N TYR A 172 5.42 12.90 10.87
CA TYR A 172 5.29 13.16 12.31
C TYR A 172 3.85 13.47 12.72
N GLY A 173 3.01 14.05 11.85
CA GLY A 173 1.58 14.23 12.09
C GLY A 173 0.82 12.91 12.18
N TRP A 174 1.15 11.94 11.31
CA TRP A 174 0.63 10.58 11.41
C TRP A 174 1.04 9.93 12.75
N ALA A 175 2.32 10.00 13.12
CA ALA A 175 2.80 9.48 14.40
C ALA A 175 2.18 10.20 15.62
N MET A 176 1.96 11.52 15.52
CA MET A 176 1.24 12.31 16.52
C MET A 176 -0.26 11.99 16.61
N SER A 177 -0.82 11.25 15.64
CA SER A 177 -2.22 10.83 15.65
C SER A 177 -2.42 9.42 16.24
N GLN A 178 -1.32 8.74 16.60
CA GLN A 178 -1.32 7.45 17.29
C GLN A 178 -1.51 7.60 18.80
N PRO A 179 -1.77 6.51 19.55
CA PRO A 179 -1.66 6.50 21.00
C PRO A 179 -0.28 6.99 21.46
N LEU A 180 -0.27 7.96 22.37
CA LEU A 180 0.93 8.55 22.95
C LEU A 180 0.86 8.56 24.48
N PRO A 181 1.99 8.38 25.18
CA PRO A 181 2.10 8.48 26.63
C PRO A 181 1.58 9.81 27.19
N TYR A 182 1.00 9.79 28.39
CA TYR A 182 0.65 11.02 29.13
C TYR A 182 0.74 10.92 30.67
N ALA A 183 0.55 9.73 31.27
CA ALA A 183 0.54 9.54 32.73
C ALA A 183 0.87 8.08 33.14
N ASP A 184 0.83 7.82 34.45
CA ASP A 184 0.95 6.52 35.10
C ASP A 184 2.30 5.83 34.86
N PHE A 185 3.40 6.60 34.93
CA PHE A 185 4.75 6.10 34.66
C PHE A 185 5.28 5.23 35.80
N GLN A 186 5.50 3.95 35.53
CA GLN A 186 5.98 2.98 36.53
C GLN A 186 7.00 2.02 35.92
N TRP A 187 8.04 1.70 36.69
CA TRP A 187 8.92 0.58 36.37
C TRP A 187 8.16 -0.73 36.61
N VAL A 188 8.34 -1.71 35.71
CA VAL A 188 7.83 -3.07 35.92
C VAL A 188 8.86 -3.84 36.75
N ASP A 189 8.43 -4.42 37.88
CA ASP A 189 9.32 -5.07 38.85
C ASP A 189 9.95 -6.38 38.33
N ASP A 190 9.16 -7.21 37.64
CA ASP A 190 9.63 -8.44 37.00
C ASP A 190 9.45 -8.37 35.47
N VAL A 191 10.53 -8.65 34.75
CA VAL A 191 10.61 -8.57 33.29
C VAL A 191 11.02 -9.89 32.65
N SER A 192 11.16 -10.96 33.43
CA SER A 192 11.62 -12.28 32.95
C SER A 192 10.67 -12.90 31.92
N ASP A 193 9.37 -12.84 32.19
CA ASP A 193 8.29 -13.38 31.35
C ASP A 193 7.57 -12.29 30.50
N PHE A 194 8.19 -11.13 30.28
CA PHE A 194 7.55 -10.02 29.56
C PHE A 194 7.48 -10.27 28.04
N ASP A 195 6.33 -10.74 27.54
CA ASP A 195 6.08 -10.86 26.10
C ASP A 195 5.62 -9.52 25.49
N VAL A 196 6.51 -8.89 24.73
CA VAL A 196 6.19 -7.67 23.97
C VAL A 196 5.19 -7.92 22.83
N ASN A 197 5.07 -9.14 22.31
CA ASN A 197 4.20 -9.44 21.17
C ASN A 197 2.73 -9.65 21.58
N ALA A 198 2.47 -9.99 22.85
CA ALA A 198 1.13 -10.04 23.43
C ALA A 198 0.45 -8.66 23.59
N ILE A 199 1.19 -7.55 23.45
CA ILE A 199 0.64 -6.20 23.61
C ILE A 199 -0.21 -5.81 22.40
N ALA A 200 -1.52 -5.70 22.59
CA ALA A 200 -2.47 -5.29 21.57
C ALA A 200 -2.17 -3.87 21.02
N PRO A 201 -2.31 -3.61 19.71
CA PRO A 201 -2.01 -2.29 19.12
C PRO A 201 -2.83 -1.14 19.70
N ASP A 202 -4.07 -1.40 20.14
CA ASP A 202 -5.04 -0.46 20.71
C ASP A 202 -5.02 -0.40 22.24
N SER A 203 -4.10 -1.11 22.90
CA SER A 203 -3.90 -1.09 24.35
C SER A 203 -3.82 0.32 24.94
N SER A 204 -4.58 0.58 26.00
CA SER A 204 -4.52 1.80 26.80
C SER A 204 -3.20 1.95 27.59
N THR A 205 -2.45 0.85 27.75
CA THR A 205 -1.12 0.83 28.38
C THR A 205 -0.05 0.63 27.32
N GLY A 206 0.95 1.52 27.30
CA GLY A 206 2.12 1.45 26.44
C GLY A 206 3.39 1.18 27.23
N TYR A 207 4.46 0.81 26.52
CA TYR A 207 5.72 0.39 27.13
C TYR A 207 6.93 0.90 26.35
N ILE A 208 8.00 1.27 27.07
CA ILE A 208 9.34 1.49 26.52
C ILE A 208 10.30 0.54 27.23
N LEU A 209 11.11 -0.19 26.47
CA LEU A 209 11.96 -1.28 26.96
C LEU A 209 13.45 -0.95 26.77
N GLU A 210 14.30 -1.39 27.69
CA GLU A 210 15.75 -1.52 27.51
C GLU A 210 16.08 -2.96 27.11
N VAL A 211 16.52 -3.19 25.87
CA VAL A 211 16.73 -4.55 25.34
C VAL A 211 18.11 -4.74 24.72
N ASP A 212 18.61 -5.98 24.78
CA ASP A 212 19.67 -6.45 23.90
C ASP A 212 19.03 -7.15 22.69
N LEU A 213 19.42 -6.76 21.48
CA LEU A 213 18.91 -7.31 20.21
C LEU A 213 20.05 -7.96 19.42
N GLU A 214 19.90 -9.25 19.10
CA GLU A 214 20.68 -9.91 18.05
C GLU A 214 20.15 -9.44 16.68
N TYR A 215 21.08 -9.18 15.77
CA TYR A 215 20.82 -8.89 14.37
C TYR A 215 21.34 -10.06 13.52
N PRO A 216 20.49 -11.06 13.19
CA PRO A 216 20.95 -12.26 12.49
C PRO A 216 21.60 -11.97 11.13
N GLN A 217 22.78 -12.55 10.89
CA GLN A 217 23.57 -12.32 9.68
C GLN A 217 22.82 -12.57 8.37
N HIS A 218 21.88 -13.53 8.35
CA HIS A 218 21.08 -13.84 7.16
C HIS A 218 20.08 -12.72 6.76
N LEU A 219 19.81 -11.75 7.63
CA LEU A 219 18.98 -10.59 7.36
C LEU A 219 19.78 -9.41 6.80
N HIS A 220 21.11 -9.49 6.75
CA HIS A 220 21.96 -8.36 6.41
C HIS A 220 21.70 -7.85 4.99
N ASP A 221 21.65 -8.76 4.00
CA ASP A 221 21.42 -8.37 2.60
C ASP A 221 20.01 -7.78 2.42
N ALA A 222 18.99 -8.37 3.05
CA ALA A 222 17.61 -7.88 3.01
C ALA A 222 17.45 -6.50 3.66
N HIS A 223 18.18 -6.21 4.74
CA HIS A 223 18.04 -4.96 5.48
C HIS A 223 19.15 -3.91 5.20
N THR A 224 20.06 -4.17 4.25
CA THR A 224 21.21 -3.28 3.96
C THR A 224 20.78 -1.86 3.59
N ASP A 225 19.65 -1.71 2.89
CA ASP A 225 19.18 -0.40 2.44
C ASP A 225 18.64 0.47 3.58
N LEU A 226 17.96 -0.11 4.59
CA LEU A 226 17.37 0.63 5.71
C LEU A 226 17.42 -0.14 7.04
N PRO A 227 18.60 -0.28 7.69
CA PRO A 227 18.71 -1.07 8.91
C PRO A 227 17.83 -0.58 10.07
N PHE A 228 17.20 -1.54 10.76
CA PHE A 228 16.50 -1.36 12.03
C PHE A 228 17.40 -0.83 13.17
N CYS A 229 16.77 -0.18 14.15
CA CYS A 229 17.36 0.26 15.43
C CYS A 229 18.64 1.12 15.32
N PRO A 230 18.62 2.29 14.65
CA PRO A 230 19.82 3.11 14.46
C PRO A 230 20.43 3.60 15.79
N THR A 231 21.76 3.65 15.89
CA THR A 231 22.49 4.03 17.11
C THR A 231 23.22 5.37 16.96
N ARG A 232 23.48 6.08 18.06
CA ARG A 232 24.16 7.39 18.04
C ARG A 232 25.63 7.25 18.43
N ASP A 233 26.49 7.04 17.45
CA ASP A 233 27.92 6.73 17.65
C ASP A 233 28.84 7.47 16.67
N LYS A 234 30.16 7.39 16.87
CA LYS A 234 31.18 7.99 16.02
C LYS A 234 31.46 7.10 14.81
N PRO A 235 31.26 7.59 13.56
CA PRO A 235 31.75 6.87 12.39
C PRO A 235 33.27 6.65 12.46
N PRO A 236 33.80 5.55 11.89
CA PRO A 236 35.24 5.32 11.80
C PRO A 236 36.00 6.54 11.27
N GLY A 237 37.04 6.96 11.99
CA GLY A 237 37.86 8.13 11.64
C GLY A 237 37.17 9.51 11.81
N LYS A 238 35.98 9.61 12.44
CA LYS A 238 35.29 10.88 12.70
C LYS A 238 35.19 11.18 14.20
N ARG A 239 35.29 12.46 14.56
CA ARG A 239 35.25 12.94 15.96
C ARG A 239 33.84 13.21 16.49
N GLN A 240 32.87 13.44 15.61
CA GLN A 240 31.49 13.78 15.95
C GLN A 240 30.58 12.55 15.86
N ASN A 241 29.70 12.37 16.85
CA ASN A 241 28.68 11.33 16.82
C ASN A 241 27.65 11.65 15.72
N LYS A 242 27.24 10.62 14.98
CA LYS A 242 26.12 10.65 14.03
C LYS A 242 25.07 9.62 14.45
N LEU A 243 23.87 9.71 13.88
CA LEU A 243 22.93 8.60 13.90
C LEU A 243 23.35 7.63 12.78
N LEU A 244 23.58 6.36 13.13
CA LEU A 244 24.08 5.32 12.24
C LEU A 244 23.04 4.20 12.15
N ALA A 245 22.60 3.88 10.94
CA ALA A 245 21.89 2.63 10.68
C ALA A 245 22.93 1.53 10.48
N THR A 246 22.98 0.54 11.39
CA THR A 246 23.96 -0.55 11.33
C THR A 246 23.26 -1.90 11.45
N LEU A 247 23.84 -2.91 10.82
CA LEU A 247 23.41 -4.31 10.89
C LEU A 247 24.03 -5.06 12.09
N ASN A 248 24.66 -4.36 13.03
CA ASN A 248 25.27 -4.98 14.20
C ASN A 248 24.21 -5.34 15.25
N ASP A 249 24.57 -6.17 16.22
CA ASP A 249 23.80 -6.31 17.47
C ASP A 249 23.64 -4.97 18.19
N LYS A 250 22.61 -4.86 19.04
CA LYS A 250 22.28 -3.65 19.78
C LYS A 250 22.23 -3.96 21.27
N GLU A 251 23.15 -3.41 22.05
CA GLU A 251 23.17 -3.55 23.51
C GLU A 251 22.40 -2.42 24.20
N ARG A 252 21.63 -2.77 25.24
CA ARG A 252 20.86 -1.86 26.11
C ARG A 252 20.12 -0.77 25.35
N TYR A 253 19.50 -1.16 24.24
CA TYR A 253 18.81 -0.29 23.32
C TYR A 253 17.44 0.08 23.88
N VAL A 254 17.21 1.37 24.11
CA VAL A 254 15.91 1.89 24.57
C VAL A 254 14.95 2.05 23.39
N ILE A 255 13.78 1.42 23.41
CA ILE A 255 12.84 1.34 22.27
C ILE A 255 11.38 1.32 22.70
N HIS A 256 10.51 1.96 21.91
CA HIS A 256 9.05 1.89 22.10
C HIS A 256 8.49 0.53 21.66
N CYS A 257 7.53 -0.06 22.40
CA CYS A 257 7.03 -1.41 22.16
C CYS A 257 6.62 -1.69 20.70
N ARG A 258 5.86 -0.80 20.05
CA ARG A 258 5.45 -0.95 18.63
C ARG A 258 6.63 -1.07 17.65
N ASN A 259 7.72 -0.33 17.91
CA ASN A 259 8.92 -0.37 17.07
C ASN A 259 9.70 -1.67 17.31
N LEU A 260 9.73 -2.15 18.56
CA LEU A 260 10.30 -3.45 18.91
C LEU A 260 9.51 -4.62 18.30
N GLN A 261 8.18 -4.59 18.37
CA GLN A 261 7.29 -5.57 17.72
C GLN A 261 7.52 -5.64 16.20
N GLN A 262 7.78 -4.51 15.53
CA GLN A 262 8.13 -4.54 14.11
C GLN A 262 9.53 -5.14 13.89
N CYS A 263 10.52 -4.78 14.71
CA CYS A 263 11.86 -5.39 14.63
C CYS A 263 11.80 -6.92 14.76
N THR A 264 11.00 -7.45 15.70
CA THR A 264 10.80 -8.90 15.88
C THR A 264 10.01 -9.54 14.74
N ARG A 265 8.99 -8.87 14.18
CA ARG A 265 8.31 -9.32 12.94
C ARG A 265 9.27 -9.46 11.75
N HIS A 266 10.27 -8.58 11.64
CA HIS A 266 11.34 -8.66 10.64
C HIS A 266 12.55 -9.52 11.09
N GLY A 267 12.40 -10.35 12.11
CA GLY A 267 13.37 -11.40 12.46
C GLY A 267 14.56 -10.98 13.34
N LEU A 268 14.63 -9.73 13.82
CA LEU A 268 15.56 -9.39 14.90
C LEU A 268 15.11 -10.12 16.18
N ARG A 269 16.07 -10.56 17.01
CA ARG A 269 15.78 -11.38 18.19
C ARG A 269 16.10 -10.65 19.47
N ILE A 270 15.18 -10.70 20.44
CA ILE A 270 15.40 -10.19 21.78
C ILE A 270 16.26 -11.21 22.52
N ILE A 271 17.49 -10.81 22.89
CA ILE A 271 18.40 -11.64 23.69
C ILE A 271 18.14 -11.42 25.18
N LYS A 272 17.81 -10.19 25.58
CA LYS A 272 17.54 -9.84 26.97
C LYS A 272 16.67 -8.60 27.08
N ILE A 273 15.74 -8.60 28.03
CA ILE A 273 15.07 -7.40 28.54
C ILE A 273 15.77 -7.01 29.86
N HIS A 274 16.21 -5.77 29.99
CA HIS A 274 16.86 -5.27 31.21
C HIS A 274 15.89 -4.49 32.10
N ARG A 275 15.02 -3.67 31.49
CA ARG A 275 14.07 -2.78 32.18
C ARG A 275 12.87 -2.51 31.27
N VAL A 276 11.70 -2.36 31.86
CA VAL A 276 10.46 -1.94 31.17
C VAL A 276 9.83 -0.79 31.96
N LEU A 277 9.50 0.29 31.25
CA LEU A 277 8.72 1.42 31.76
C LEU A 277 7.31 1.34 31.15
N GLN A 278 6.30 1.14 31.99
CA GLN A 278 4.89 1.21 31.58
C GLN A 278 4.33 2.62 31.73
N PHE A 279 3.27 2.93 30.98
CA PHE A 279 2.53 4.20 31.06
C PHE A 279 1.13 4.09 30.45
N ALA A 280 0.22 4.97 30.87
CA ALA A 280 -1.04 5.20 30.18
C ALA A 280 -0.82 5.97 28.87
N GLN A 281 -1.48 5.54 27.79
CA GLN A 281 -1.44 6.13 26.47
C GLN A 281 -2.82 6.30 25.84
N SER A 282 -2.99 7.32 25.00
CA SER A 282 -4.21 7.52 24.20
C SER A 282 -3.92 8.41 22.99
N ALA A 283 -4.79 8.43 21.98
CA ALA A 283 -4.63 9.26 20.78
C ALA A 283 -4.99 10.74 21.02
N TRP A 284 -4.60 11.31 22.16
CA TRP A 284 -5.03 12.63 22.65
C TRP A 284 -4.67 13.79 21.72
N LEU A 285 -3.57 13.68 20.96
CA LEU A 285 -3.12 14.73 20.05
C LEU A 285 -3.80 14.68 18.66
N ARG A 286 -4.44 13.56 18.31
CA ARG A 286 -5.03 13.31 16.98
C ARG A 286 -5.99 14.42 16.54
N ARG A 287 -6.91 14.84 17.41
CA ARG A 287 -7.89 15.91 17.10
C ARG A 287 -7.24 17.25 16.75
N TYR A 288 -6.10 17.56 17.35
CA TYR A 288 -5.35 18.79 17.05
C TYR A 288 -4.64 18.71 15.68
N ILE A 289 -4.11 17.54 15.32
CA ILE A 289 -3.53 17.30 13.99
C ILE A 289 -4.62 17.36 12.90
N GLU A 290 -5.78 16.77 13.17
CA GLU A 290 -6.96 16.82 12.29
C GLU A 290 -7.48 18.26 12.12
N LEU A 291 -7.57 19.05 13.19
CA LEU A 291 -7.92 20.47 13.15
C LEU A 291 -6.99 21.28 12.22
N ASN A 292 -5.67 21.17 12.44
CA ASN A 292 -4.69 21.89 11.63
C ASN A 292 -4.67 21.43 10.16
N THR A 293 -4.97 20.15 9.92
CA THR A 293 -5.18 19.61 8.57
C THR A 293 -6.41 20.24 7.90
N GLN A 294 -7.54 20.35 8.60
CA GLN A 294 -8.75 21.01 8.09
C GLN A 294 -8.52 22.49 7.78
N PHE A 295 -7.84 23.24 8.65
CA PHE A 295 -7.48 24.64 8.38
C PHE A 295 -6.61 24.75 7.13
N ARG A 296 -5.60 23.90 6.98
CA ARG A 296 -4.71 23.87 5.81
C ARG A 296 -5.42 23.49 4.50
N MET A 297 -6.50 22.69 4.55
CA MET A 297 -7.33 22.38 3.38
C MET A 297 -8.28 23.51 2.99
N ARG A 298 -8.77 24.29 3.96
CA ARG A 298 -9.74 25.37 3.71
C ARG A 298 -9.10 26.69 3.26
N THR A 299 -7.90 26.99 3.72
CA THR A 299 -7.23 28.24 3.38
C THR A 299 -6.63 28.22 1.97
N THR A 300 -6.88 29.28 1.21
CA THR A 300 -6.23 29.52 -0.09
C THR A 300 -4.87 30.21 0.07
N ASN A 301 -4.60 30.84 1.21
CA ASN A 301 -3.41 31.63 1.51
C ASN A 301 -2.19 30.74 1.83
N ASP A 302 -1.11 30.87 1.06
CA ASP A 302 0.10 30.06 1.25
C ASP A 302 0.85 30.36 2.56
N PHE A 303 0.73 31.58 3.10
CA PHE A 303 1.27 31.89 4.43
C PHE A 303 0.57 31.03 5.50
N GLU A 304 -0.76 30.98 5.48
CA GLU A 304 -1.55 30.18 6.41
C GLU A 304 -1.33 28.67 6.22
N LYS A 305 -1.24 28.17 4.97
CA LYS A 305 -0.90 26.75 4.73
C LYS A 305 0.43 26.36 5.38
N ASN A 306 1.41 27.26 5.33
CA ASN A 306 2.72 27.08 5.95
C ASN A 306 2.65 27.22 7.48
N LEU A 307 1.86 28.16 8.00
CA LEU A 307 1.58 28.30 9.43
C LEU A 307 0.99 27.00 10.00
N TYR A 308 -0.13 26.50 9.46
CA TYR A 308 -0.79 25.28 9.96
C TYR A 308 0.11 24.04 9.87
N LYS A 309 0.98 23.94 8.85
CA LYS A 309 2.03 22.90 8.77
C LYS A 309 3.05 23.06 9.90
N LEU A 310 3.49 24.29 10.17
CA LEU A 310 4.46 24.59 11.22
C LEU A 310 3.90 24.38 12.63
N MET A 311 2.61 24.64 12.86
CA MET A 311 1.93 24.34 14.13
C MET A 311 2.07 22.86 14.51
N ASN A 312 1.84 21.93 13.58
CA ASN A 312 2.05 20.49 13.88
C ASN A 312 3.52 20.20 14.24
N ASN A 313 4.47 20.64 13.42
CA ASN A 313 5.90 20.40 13.65
C ASN A 313 6.43 21.04 14.95
N ALA A 314 5.89 22.18 15.34
CA ALA A 314 6.30 22.91 16.52
C ALA A 314 5.82 22.23 17.83
N VAL A 315 4.67 21.55 17.85
CA VAL A 315 4.29 20.70 19.01
C VAL A 315 5.36 19.64 19.28
N PHE A 316 5.75 18.89 18.24
CA PHE A 316 6.82 17.89 18.34
C PHE A 316 8.15 18.51 18.81
N GLY A 317 8.56 19.65 18.25
CA GLY A 317 9.76 20.35 18.70
C GLY A 317 9.73 20.74 20.19
N LYS A 318 8.55 21.03 20.73
CA LYS A 318 8.35 21.42 22.14
C LYS A 318 8.34 20.25 23.12
N THR A 319 7.88 19.06 22.71
CA THR A 319 8.06 17.85 23.54
C THR A 319 9.56 17.52 23.70
N MET A 320 10.37 17.84 22.70
CA MET A 320 11.82 17.59 22.63
C MET A 320 12.71 18.73 23.15
N GLU A 321 12.15 19.72 23.86
CA GLU A 321 12.88 20.91 24.33
C GLU A 321 13.91 20.56 25.42
N ASN A 322 15.21 20.60 25.08
CA ASN A 322 16.28 20.32 26.04
C ASN A 322 16.54 21.51 26.99
N VAL A 323 15.90 21.48 28.15
CA VAL A 323 16.03 22.47 29.22
C VAL A 323 17.44 22.61 29.82
N ARG A 324 18.35 21.65 29.61
CA ARG A 324 19.77 21.79 30.05
C ARG A 324 20.55 22.79 29.20
N ASN A 325 20.09 23.07 27.97
CA ASN A 325 20.69 24.06 27.08
C ASN A 325 20.20 25.50 27.38
N HIS A 326 19.28 25.69 28.33
CA HIS A 326 18.85 27.02 28.74
C HIS A 326 19.98 27.75 29.48
N MET A 327 20.19 29.02 29.14
CA MET A 327 21.25 29.86 29.70
C MET A 327 20.71 31.21 30.16
N ASP A 328 21.37 31.80 31.16
CA ASP A 328 21.17 33.20 31.53
C ASP A 328 22.13 34.08 30.72
N VAL A 329 21.58 34.89 29.81
CA VAL A 329 22.35 35.90 29.07
C VAL A 329 22.27 37.23 29.83
N LYS A 330 23.41 37.90 30.01
CA LYS A 330 23.49 39.25 30.59
C LYS A 330 24.21 40.18 29.61
N LEU A 331 23.51 41.23 29.18
CA LEU A 331 24.10 42.33 28.42
C LEU A 331 24.75 43.31 29.39
N VAL A 332 26.01 43.66 29.14
CA VAL A 332 26.85 44.43 30.05
C VAL A 332 27.60 45.52 29.28
N THR A 333 27.62 46.73 29.83
CA THR A 333 28.26 47.90 29.21
C THR A 333 29.49 48.43 29.96
N LYS A 334 29.87 47.76 31.07
CA LYS A 334 30.99 48.16 31.94
C LYS A 334 31.81 46.94 32.35
N TRP A 335 33.14 47.09 32.33
CA TRP A 335 34.06 46.02 32.75
C TRP A 335 34.03 45.81 34.27
N ASN A 336 34.31 46.87 35.02
CA ASN A 336 34.39 46.90 36.49
C ASN A 336 33.01 46.90 37.18
N ARG A 337 33.01 46.65 38.50
CA ARG A 337 31.89 46.60 39.49
C ARG A 337 31.28 45.19 39.68
N ARG A 338 30.51 45.02 40.77
CA ARG A 338 29.81 43.78 41.18
C ARG A 338 28.94 43.10 40.10
N TYR A 339 28.48 43.87 39.12
CA TYR A 339 27.69 43.39 37.97
C TYR A 339 28.36 43.72 36.62
N GLY A 340 29.64 44.08 36.63
CA GLY A 340 30.45 44.27 35.44
C GLY A 340 30.82 42.94 34.78
N ALA A 341 31.38 43.01 33.58
CA ALA A 341 31.75 41.83 32.79
C ALA A 341 32.73 40.92 33.53
N GLU A 342 33.72 41.50 34.23
CA GLU A 342 34.71 40.78 35.04
C GLU A 342 34.04 39.88 36.09
N ALA A 343 33.13 40.45 36.90
CA ALA A 343 32.44 39.74 37.98
C ALA A 343 31.47 38.65 37.48
N LEU A 344 31.06 38.70 36.22
CA LEU A 344 30.22 37.67 35.59
C LEU A 344 31.05 36.57 34.91
N ILE A 345 32.19 36.92 34.32
CA ILE A 345 33.17 35.96 33.77
C ILE A 345 33.81 35.11 34.88
N ALA A 346 34.07 35.72 36.05
CA ALA A 346 34.62 35.02 37.22
C ALA A 346 33.66 34.00 37.88
N LYS A 347 32.42 33.86 37.41
CA LYS A 347 31.45 32.90 37.97
C LYS A 347 31.73 31.47 37.50
N PRO A 348 31.58 30.44 38.36
CA PRO A 348 31.83 29.05 37.99
C PRO A 348 30.85 28.50 36.93
N ASN A 349 29.71 29.17 36.70
CA ASN A 349 28.76 28.84 35.65
C ASN A 349 28.94 29.67 34.37
N PHE A 350 30.03 30.43 34.22
CA PHE A 350 30.36 31.10 32.96
C PHE A 350 30.50 30.09 31.81
N HIS A 351 29.87 30.39 30.67
CA HIS A 351 29.96 29.58 29.47
C HIS A 351 30.75 30.27 28.36
N SER A 352 30.35 31.48 28.00
CA SER A 352 30.84 32.17 26.80
C SER A 352 30.64 33.69 26.90
N ARG A 353 31.29 34.44 26.00
CA ARG A 353 31.04 35.88 25.81
C ARG A 353 30.98 36.25 24.34
N SER A 354 30.06 37.14 24.00
CA SER A 354 29.91 37.70 22.65
C SER A 354 30.03 39.22 22.72
N VAL A 355 31.03 39.79 22.05
CA VAL A 355 31.30 41.24 22.06
C VAL A 355 30.62 41.87 20.84
N PHE A 356 29.69 42.80 21.07
CA PHE A 356 28.99 43.52 20.01
C PHE A 356 29.64 44.87 19.70
N SER A 357 30.21 45.53 20.70
CA SER A 357 30.96 46.79 20.52
C SER A 357 31.94 47.00 21.67
N LYS A 358 32.76 48.07 21.59
CA LYS A 358 33.64 48.51 22.69
C LYS A 358 32.89 48.71 24.02
N ASN A 359 31.59 49.01 23.95
CA ASN A 359 30.74 49.35 25.09
C ASN A 359 29.61 48.33 25.35
N LEU A 360 29.61 47.17 24.68
CA LEU A 360 28.55 46.17 24.84
C LEU A 360 29.06 44.73 24.65
N VAL A 361 28.89 43.91 25.69
CA VAL A 361 29.18 42.47 25.69
C VAL A 361 28.01 41.68 26.26
N ALA A 362 27.64 40.58 25.61
CA ALA A 362 26.83 39.53 26.21
C ALA A 362 27.73 38.54 26.97
N ILE A 363 27.37 38.25 28.21
CA ILE A 363 27.94 37.16 29.00
C ILE A 363 26.89 36.05 29.13
N GLU A 364 27.25 34.84 28.75
CA GLU A 364 26.39 33.66 28.78
C GLU A 364 26.75 32.79 29.99
N LEU A 365 25.77 32.49 30.84
CA LEU A 365 25.92 31.69 32.05
C LEU A 365 25.02 30.45 31.99
N ARG A 366 25.55 29.28 32.35
CA ARG A 366 24.75 28.05 32.49
C ARG A 366 23.82 28.12 33.68
N LYS A 367 22.66 27.47 33.59
CA LYS A 367 21.76 27.26 34.74
C LYS A 367 22.40 26.28 35.73
N LEU A 368 22.50 26.69 37.01
CA LEU A 368 22.98 25.82 38.10
C LEU A 368 21.91 24.82 38.58
N GLN A 369 20.64 25.14 38.36
CA GLN A 369 19.49 24.28 38.65
C GLN A 369 18.62 24.21 37.39
N VAL A 370 18.23 23.00 37.01
CA VAL A 370 17.40 22.74 35.81
C VAL A 370 16.12 22.06 36.27
N LYS A 371 14.97 22.66 35.93
CA LYS A 371 13.65 22.07 36.19
C LYS A 371 13.19 21.30 34.96
N PHE A 372 13.07 19.98 35.08
CA PHE A 372 12.47 19.14 34.04
C PHE A 372 10.95 19.34 34.05
N ASN A 373 10.43 20.05 33.06
CA ASN A 373 9.02 20.39 32.91
C ASN A 373 8.53 20.19 31.46
N LYS A 374 9.15 19.25 30.74
CA LYS A 374 8.88 18.94 29.33
C LYS A 374 8.56 17.44 29.21
N PRO A 375 7.47 17.06 28.52
CA PRO A 375 7.09 15.66 28.37
C PRO A 375 7.92 15.00 27.26
N ILE A 376 9.23 14.84 27.51
CA ILE A 376 10.21 14.29 26.56
C ILE A 376 9.90 12.85 26.11
N TYR A 377 9.15 12.11 26.93
CA TYR A 377 8.63 10.78 26.61
C TYR A 377 7.71 10.81 25.37
N VAL A 378 6.93 11.87 25.17
CA VAL A 378 6.05 12.00 24.00
C VAL A 378 6.86 12.09 22.72
N GLY A 379 7.90 12.94 22.72
CA GLY A 379 8.73 13.13 21.54
C GLY A 379 9.62 11.92 21.22
N MET A 380 10.06 11.17 22.24
CA MET A 380 10.71 9.86 22.05
C MET A 380 9.75 8.86 21.37
N CYS A 381 8.50 8.74 21.86
CA CYS A 381 7.52 7.85 21.25
C CYS A 381 7.14 8.27 19.82
N ILE A 382 6.93 9.57 19.55
CA ILE A 382 6.69 10.09 18.19
C ILE A 382 7.85 9.70 17.26
N LEU A 383 9.09 9.85 17.72
CA LEU A 383 10.28 9.49 16.93
C LEU A 383 10.32 8.00 16.61
N ASP A 384 10.00 7.10 17.52
CA ASP A 384 10.02 5.65 17.25
C ASP A 384 8.80 5.18 16.45
N ILE A 385 7.60 5.67 16.76
CA ILE A 385 6.37 5.41 15.99
C ILE A 385 6.54 5.92 14.54
N SER A 386 7.17 7.08 14.33
CA SER A 386 7.42 7.58 12.96
C SER A 386 8.36 6.68 12.15
N LYS A 387 9.26 5.93 12.79
CA LYS A 387 10.13 4.97 12.09
C LYS A 387 9.33 3.76 11.61
N THR A 388 8.26 3.36 12.30
CA THR A 388 7.54 2.13 11.92
C THR A 388 6.87 2.26 10.56
N CYS A 389 6.28 3.41 10.27
CA CYS A 389 5.72 3.74 8.95
C CYS A 389 6.78 3.77 7.84
N LEU A 390 8.02 4.19 8.14
CA LEU A 390 9.13 4.15 7.18
C LEU A 390 9.61 2.72 6.90
N TYR A 391 9.76 1.90 7.95
CA TYR A 391 10.16 0.50 7.81
C TYR A 391 9.07 -0.34 7.11
N GLU A 392 7.80 -0.09 7.43
CA GLU A 392 6.64 -0.71 6.78
C GLU A 392 6.62 -0.37 5.28
N PHE A 393 6.70 0.91 4.91
CA PHE A 393 6.79 1.29 3.50
C PHE A 393 7.99 0.69 2.77
N HIS A 394 9.16 0.60 3.42
CA HIS A 394 10.36 0.06 2.77
C HIS A 394 10.34 -1.47 2.66
N HIS A 395 10.18 -2.19 3.77
CA HIS A 395 10.28 -3.65 3.80
C HIS A 395 8.97 -4.36 3.44
N GLU A 396 7.81 -3.78 3.77
CA GLU A 396 6.50 -4.39 3.52
C GLU A 396 5.88 -3.92 2.19
N TYR A 397 6.33 -2.82 1.57
CA TYR A 397 5.83 -2.36 0.26
C TYR A 397 6.92 -2.25 -0.84
N MET A 398 8.03 -1.52 -0.61
CA MET A 398 9.05 -1.33 -1.66
C MET A 398 9.84 -2.61 -1.98
N GLN A 399 10.14 -3.45 -0.98
CA GLN A 399 10.88 -4.71 -1.16
C GLN A 399 10.00 -5.90 -1.58
N GLN A 400 8.66 -5.74 -1.60
CA GLN A 400 7.74 -6.76 -2.13
C GLN A 400 7.64 -6.70 -3.66
N ASP A 401 8.78 -6.86 -4.35
CA ASP A 401 8.86 -7.02 -5.82
C ASP A 401 8.35 -8.40 -6.31
N LEU A 402 7.24 -8.87 -5.75
CA LEU A 402 6.68 -10.20 -5.98
C LEU A 402 5.41 -10.14 -6.84
N TYR A 403 5.56 -9.86 -8.12
CA TYR A 403 4.43 -9.90 -9.07
C TYR A 403 4.08 -11.36 -9.38
N THR A 404 2.94 -11.84 -8.88
CA THR A 404 2.49 -13.23 -9.09
C THR A 404 1.59 -13.38 -10.32
N LEU A 405 1.88 -14.35 -11.19
CA LEU A 405 1.08 -14.62 -12.37
C LEU A 405 0.00 -15.68 -12.10
N SER A 406 -1.09 -15.27 -11.44
CA SER A 406 -2.18 -16.15 -10.99
C SER A 406 -2.79 -17.00 -12.12
N CYS A 407 -2.96 -16.46 -13.31
CA CYS A 407 -3.51 -17.17 -14.47
C CYS A 407 -2.62 -18.30 -15.03
N GLN A 408 -1.33 -18.36 -14.65
CA GLN A 408 -0.40 -19.44 -14.98
C GLN A 408 -0.02 -20.31 -13.77
N SER A 409 -0.76 -20.16 -12.66
CA SER A 409 -0.56 -20.96 -11.46
C SER A 409 -1.32 -22.29 -11.49
N PHE A 410 -0.93 -23.22 -10.63
CA PHE A 410 -1.51 -24.55 -10.54
C PHE A 410 -1.61 -25.04 -9.09
N LEU A 411 -2.56 -25.95 -8.85
CA LEU A 411 -2.58 -26.76 -7.64
C LEU A 411 -1.69 -27.99 -7.84
N TYR A 412 -0.67 -28.13 -7.01
CA TYR A 412 0.07 -29.37 -6.84
C TYR A 412 -0.65 -30.24 -5.81
N VAL A 413 -1.13 -31.41 -6.22
CA VAL A 413 -1.82 -32.37 -5.37
C VAL A 413 -1.01 -33.66 -5.32
N GLU A 414 -0.70 -34.15 -4.12
CA GLU A 414 0.04 -35.37 -3.86
C GLU A 414 -0.75 -36.24 -2.89
N GLY A 415 -0.88 -37.53 -3.19
CA GLY A 415 -1.73 -38.43 -2.42
C GLY A 415 -1.44 -39.91 -2.65
N LYS A 416 -2.16 -40.73 -1.90
CA LYS A 416 -2.07 -42.19 -1.93
C LYS A 416 -3.45 -42.81 -2.02
N LEU A 417 -3.64 -43.67 -3.01
CA LEU A 417 -4.80 -44.54 -3.16
C LEU A 417 -4.58 -45.81 -2.33
N THR A 418 -5.57 -46.19 -1.51
CA THR A 418 -5.50 -47.43 -0.71
C THR A 418 -6.76 -48.25 -0.87
N THR A 419 -6.60 -49.54 -1.18
CA THR A 419 -7.69 -50.50 -1.34
C THR A 419 -7.81 -51.36 -0.08
N ASN A 420 -9.02 -51.45 0.49
CA ASN A 420 -9.23 -52.17 1.76
C ASN A 420 -9.27 -53.71 1.63
N ARG A 421 -9.13 -54.25 0.41
CA ARG A 421 -9.00 -55.68 0.10
C ARG A 421 -8.18 -55.86 -1.17
N ALA A 422 -7.38 -56.93 -1.23
CA ALA A 422 -6.85 -57.42 -2.49
C ALA A 422 -8.02 -57.92 -3.36
N ILE A 423 -8.28 -57.23 -4.47
CA ILE A 423 -9.24 -57.65 -5.48
C ILE A 423 -8.41 -58.26 -6.62
N GLU A 424 -8.24 -59.58 -6.62
CA GLU A 424 -7.41 -60.32 -7.59
C GLU A 424 -7.97 -60.31 -9.04
N VAL A 425 -8.95 -59.46 -9.35
CA VAL A 425 -9.73 -59.48 -10.60
C VAL A 425 -9.90 -58.09 -11.24
N PHE A 426 -9.61 -56.98 -10.55
CA PHE A 426 -9.80 -55.63 -11.10
C PHE A 426 -8.70 -54.66 -10.65
N ASN A 427 -7.94 -54.11 -11.59
CA ASN A 427 -7.04 -52.98 -11.34
C ASN A 427 -7.86 -51.73 -11.03
N VAL A 428 -7.59 -51.07 -9.91
CA VAL A 428 -8.24 -49.80 -9.55
C VAL A 428 -7.44 -48.65 -10.15
N VAL A 429 -7.99 -48.06 -11.21
CA VAL A 429 -7.35 -46.98 -11.96
C VAL A 429 -8.02 -45.64 -11.62
N LEU A 430 -7.22 -44.58 -11.54
CA LEU A 430 -7.74 -43.21 -11.46
C LEU A 430 -8.35 -42.83 -12.82
N GLY A 431 -9.63 -42.48 -12.83
CA GLY A 431 -10.36 -42.12 -14.05
C GLY A 431 -9.88 -40.80 -14.68
N ASN A 432 -10.40 -40.50 -15.87
CA ASN A 432 -10.17 -39.21 -16.52
C ASN A 432 -10.55 -38.05 -15.57
N ASN A 433 -9.70 -37.03 -15.49
CA ASN A 433 -9.98 -35.79 -14.75
C ASN A 433 -10.23 -36.03 -13.24
N CYS A 434 -9.59 -37.05 -12.65
CA CYS A 434 -9.94 -37.54 -11.30
C CYS A 434 -9.68 -36.54 -10.16
N VAL A 435 -8.71 -35.63 -10.30
CA VAL A 435 -8.29 -34.69 -9.25
C VAL A 435 -9.34 -33.61 -9.08
N GLU A 436 -9.88 -33.17 -10.19
CA GLU A 436 -10.99 -32.25 -10.32
C GLU A 436 -12.24 -32.78 -9.61
N PHE A 437 -12.59 -34.07 -9.80
CA PHE A 437 -13.67 -34.73 -9.06
C PHE A 437 -13.39 -34.95 -7.55
N MET A 438 -12.26 -34.49 -6.99
CA MET A 438 -12.00 -34.55 -5.53
C MET A 438 -12.47 -33.30 -4.76
N PHE A 439 -12.88 -32.23 -5.45
CA PHE A 439 -13.22 -30.95 -4.81
C PHE A 439 -14.72 -30.65 -4.92
N ASP A 440 -15.44 -30.58 -3.80
CA ASP A 440 -16.88 -30.26 -3.81
C ASP A 440 -17.18 -28.79 -4.17
N GLU A 441 -16.23 -27.88 -3.94
CA GLU A 441 -16.37 -26.46 -4.24
C GLU A 441 -14.99 -25.81 -4.37
N ILE A 442 -14.84 -24.87 -5.31
CA ILE A 442 -13.70 -23.94 -5.33
C ILE A 442 -14.22 -22.51 -5.52
N HIS A 443 -13.74 -21.61 -4.67
CA HIS A 443 -13.95 -20.18 -4.74
C HIS A 443 -12.60 -19.45 -4.82
N TYR A 444 -12.58 -18.32 -5.51
CA TYR A 444 -11.45 -17.39 -5.56
C TYR A 444 -11.85 -16.10 -4.86
N GLU A 445 -11.13 -15.72 -3.81
CA GLU A 445 -11.34 -14.48 -3.05
C GLU A 445 -10.17 -13.52 -3.24
N LEU A 446 -10.48 -12.22 -3.25
CA LEU A 446 -9.50 -11.13 -3.21
C LEU A 446 -9.89 -10.19 -2.07
N ASP A 447 -8.98 -9.95 -1.13
CA ASP A 447 -9.23 -9.18 0.12
C ASP A 447 -10.50 -9.63 0.89
N GLY A 448 -10.75 -10.94 0.95
CA GLY A 448 -11.93 -11.52 1.60
C GLY A 448 -13.26 -11.29 0.85
N VAL A 449 -13.22 -10.77 -0.38
CA VAL A 449 -14.37 -10.67 -1.27
C VAL A 449 -14.29 -11.78 -2.32
N GLU A 450 -15.28 -12.67 -2.32
CA GLU A 450 -15.46 -13.69 -3.36
C GLU A 450 -15.54 -13.00 -4.74
N ILE A 451 -14.70 -13.46 -5.67
CA ILE A 451 -14.60 -12.98 -7.05
C ILE A 451 -15.34 -13.93 -7.97
N ASP A 452 -15.08 -15.24 -7.81
CA ASP A 452 -15.79 -16.30 -8.51
C ASP A 452 -15.93 -17.53 -7.62
N ARG A 453 -17.00 -18.30 -7.82
CA ARG A 453 -17.32 -19.49 -7.05
C ARG A 453 -18.06 -20.47 -7.93
N ASN A 454 -17.61 -21.72 -7.93
CA ASN A 454 -18.18 -22.71 -8.82
C ASN A 454 -18.40 -24.05 -8.12
N LYS A 455 -19.47 -24.70 -8.57
CA LYS A 455 -19.96 -26.01 -8.15
C LYS A 455 -19.89 -26.93 -9.38
N SER A 456 -19.54 -28.18 -9.17
CA SER A 456 -19.32 -29.25 -10.16
C SER A 456 -18.05 -29.25 -11.05
N VAL A 457 -16.85 -28.79 -10.61
CA VAL A 457 -15.43 -28.99 -11.09
C VAL A 457 -15.46 -30.16 -12.01
N GLY A 458 -15.70 -31.38 -11.51
CA GLY A 458 -15.52 -32.60 -12.30
C GLY A 458 -16.23 -32.50 -13.65
N MET A 459 -17.46 -32.00 -13.65
CA MET A 459 -18.23 -31.68 -14.87
C MET A 459 -17.87 -30.36 -15.55
N ILE A 460 -17.69 -29.25 -14.82
CA ILE A 460 -17.32 -27.94 -15.42
C ILE A 460 -15.98 -28.03 -16.12
N SER A 461 -14.95 -28.54 -15.45
CA SER A 461 -13.63 -28.85 -16.01
C SER A 461 -13.74 -29.79 -17.20
N THR A 462 -14.48 -30.90 -17.10
CA THR A 462 -14.65 -31.85 -18.21
C THR A 462 -15.27 -31.17 -19.45
N LEU A 463 -16.39 -30.46 -19.28
CA LEU A 463 -17.07 -29.75 -20.36
C LEU A 463 -16.19 -28.64 -20.94
N LYS A 464 -15.51 -27.86 -20.08
CA LYS A 464 -14.56 -26.81 -20.47
C LYS A 464 -13.36 -27.36 -21.22
N ASN A 465 -12.82 -28.50 -20.78
CA ASN A 465 -11.68 -29.16 -21.39
C ASN A 465 -12.06 -29.69 -22.78
N TYR A 466 -13.16 -30.44 -22.91
CA TYR A 466 -13.63 -30.89 -24.24
C TYR A 466 -13.97 -29.73 -25.19
N THR A 467 -14.48 -28.61 -24.68
CA THR A 467 -14.92 -27.48 -25.51
C THR A 467 -13.82 -26.47 -25.86
N LEU A 468 -12.76 -26.32 -25.07
CA LEU A 468 -11.75 -25.26 -25.24
C LEU A 468 -10.30 -25.73 -25.48
N LEU A 469 -9.97 -27.01 -25.27
CA LEU A 469 -8.60 -27.49 -25.49
C LEU A 469 -8.24 -27.57 -26.98
N THR A 470 -6.94 -27.53 -27.24
CA THR A 470 -6.31 -28.06 -28.46
C THR A 470 -5.73 -29.44 -28.17
N LEU A 471 -5.38 -30.20 -29.21
CA LEU A 471 -4.77 -31.52 -29.05
C LEU A 471 -3.48 -31.45 -28.20
N ASP A 472 -2.60 -30.49 -28.51
CA ASP A 472 -1.35 -30.20 -27.79
C ASP A 472 -1.55 -29.89 -26.29
N ARG A 473 -2.56 -29.08 -25.94
CA ARG A 473 -2.89 -28.82 -24.53
C ARG A 473 -3.48 -30.05 -23.83
N GLY A 474 -4.26 -30.87 -24.54
CA GLY A 474 -4.77 -32.12 -24.00
C GLY A 474 -3.65 -33.09 -23.61
N VAL A 475 -2.60 -33.20 -24.43
CA VAL A 475 -1.39 -33.98 -24.11
C VAL A 475 -0.68 -33.43 -22.86
N THR A 476 -0.57 -32.10 -22.75
CA THR A 476 0.04 -31.46 -21.57
C THR A 476 -0.74 -31.73 -20.28
N LEU A 477 -2.07 -31.88 -20.37
CA LEU A 477 -2.95 -32.18 -19.24
C LEU A 477 -2.96 -33.65 -18.79
N GLY A 478 -2.18 -34.54 -19.42
CA GLY A 478 -1.92 -35.86 -18.84
C GLY A 478 -1.34 -35.79 -17.42
N ASN A 479 -0.55 -34.74 -17.13
CA ASN A 479 -0.04 -34.43 -15.79
C ASN A 479 -1.11 -33.92 -14.79
N ALA A 480 -2.36 -33.77 -15.24
CA ALA A 480 -3.55 -33.49 -14.44
C ALA A 480 -4.58 -34.65 -14.52
N SER A 481 -4.13 -35.87 -14.88
CA SER A 481 -5.00 -37.05 -15.08
C SER A 481 -5.98 -36.93 -16.25
N TRP A 482 -5.78 -36.01 -17.20
CA TRP A 482 -6.58 -35.93 -18.41
C TRP A 482 -6.17 -37.01 -19.41
N ASP A 483 -7.13 -37.82 -19.87
CA ASP A 483 -6.97 -38.91 -20.84
C ASP A 483 -5.83 -39.91 -20.57
N THR A 484 -5.40 -40.02 -19.31
CA THR A 484 -4.25 -40.82 -18.89
C THR A 484 -4.66 -41.86 -17.86
N TYR A 485 -4.63 -43.14 -18.23
CA TYR A 485 -4.89 -44.26 -17.33
C TYR A 485 -3.60 -44.65 -16.60
N ILE A 486 -3.49 -44.31 -15.31
CA ILE A 486 -2.33 -44.67 -14.48
C ILE A 486 -2.59 -46.00 -13.78
N ASP A 487 -2.02 -47.08 -14.31
CA ASP A 487 -2.08 -48.42 -13.70
C ASP A 487 -1.07 -48.49 -12.54
N ASN A 488 -1.53 -48.10 -11.34
CA ASN A 488 -0.65 -47.64 -10.27
C ASN A 488 -0.35 -48.73 -9.23
N VAL A 489 0.63 -49.59 -9.54
CA VAL A 489 1.00 -50.78 -8.75
C VAL A 489 1.32 -50.47 -7.27
N ASP A 490 1.91 -49.31 -6.98
CA ASP A 490 2.31 -48.90 -5.62
C ASP A 490 1.33 -47.89 -4.96
N GLY A 491 0.31 -47.43 -5.69
CA GLY A 491 -0.77 -46.57 -5.19
C GLY A 491 -0.44 -45.10 -4.91
N ASN A 492 0.79 -44.62 -5.10
CA ASN A 492 1.15 -43.21 -4.87
C ASN A 492 0.94 -42.36 -6.14
N PHE A 493 0.41 -41.14 -6.02
CA PHE A 493 0.20 -40.23 -7.16
C PHE A 493 0.57 -38.78 -6.84
N ASN A 494 0.94 -38.02 -7.87
CA ASN A 494 0.96 -36.56 -7.82
C ASN A 494 0.51 -35.96 -9.16
N PHE A 495 -0.07 -34.76 -9.09
CA PHE A 495 -0.65 -34.05 -10.24
C PHE A 495 -0.43 -32.54 -10.12
N CYS A 496 -0.37 -31.87 -11.28
CA CYS A 496 -0.29 -30.42 -11.40
C CYS A 496 -1.52 -29.92 -12.17
N VAL A 497 -2.54 -29.43 -11.46
CA VAL A 497 -3.79 -28.97 -12.08
C VAL A 497 -3.79 -27.45 -12.28
N PRO A 498 -3.79 -26.93 -13.52
CA PRO A 498 -3.86 -25.48 -13.78
C PRO A 498 -5.14 -24.83 -13.22
N LEU A 499 -5.02 -23.65 -12.59
CA LEU A 499 -6.18 -22.95 -12.02
C LEU A 499 -7.29 -22.63 -13.04
N SER A 500 -6.98 -22.58 -14.34
CA SER A 500 -7.98 -22.35 -15.39
C SER A 500 -9.08 -23.44 -15.48
N ILE A 501 -8.94 -24.56 -14.76
CA ILE A 501 -9.76 -25.78 -14.91
C ILE A 501 -10.72 -26.04 -13.71
N LEU A 502 -10.42 -25.52 -12.52
CA LEU A 502 -10.76 -26.14 -11.20
C LEU A 502 -12.04 -25.63 -10.47
N LEU A 503 -13.28 -26.01 -10.82
CA LEU A 503 -14.49 -25.31 -10.34
C LEU A 503 -15.77 -26.14 -9.84
N GLY A 504 -15.70 -26.91 -8.69
CA GLY A 504 -16.67 -27.71 -7.80
C GLY A 504 -17.07 -29.28 -7.81
N ASP A 505 -18.17 -29.63 -7.11
CA ASP A 505 -19.05 -30.84 -6.86
C ASP A 505 -18.97 -32.27 -7.55
N PRO A 506 -18.85 -33.36 -6.75
CA PRO A 506 -19.07 -34.81 -7.05
C PRO A 506 -19.97 -35.57 -6.00
N THR A 507 -20.19 -36.91 -6.07
CA THR A 507 -20.38 -37.73 -4.82
C THR A 507 -19.88 -39.21 -4.87
N LEU A 508 -19.27 -39.66 -3.75
CA LEU A 508 -19.06 -41.03 -3.16
C LEU A 508 -18.48 -42.23 -3.98
N LYS A 509 -17.55 -43.08 -3.50
CA LYS A 509 -16.47 -43.00 -2.45
C LYS A 509 -15.59 -44.29 -2.40
N PRO A 510 -14.31 -44.25 -2.83
CA PRO A 510 -13.21 -45.08 -2.30
C PRO A 510 -12.35 -44.30 -1.27
N LYS A 511 -11.30 -44.90 -0.66
CA LYS A 511 -10.41 -44.20 0.30
C LYS A 511 -9.14 -43.69 -0.39
N ILE A 512 -9.06 -42.37 -0.54
CA ILE A 512 -7.87 -41.63 -0.96
C ILE A 512 -7.33 -40.86 0.25
N GLU A 513 -6.01 -40.91 0.46
CA GLU A 513 -5.29 -40.13 1.45
C GLU A 513 -4.53 -39.01 0.74
N LEU A 514 -4.93 -37.75 0.96
CA LEU A 514 -4.23 -36.60 0.41
C LEU A 514 -3.09 -36.22 1.36
N LEU A 515 -1.85 -36.32 0.86
CA LEU A 515 -0.65 -36.06 1.64
C LEU A 515 -0.31 -34.56 1.63
N LYS A 516 -0.59 -33.87 0.52
CA LYS A 516 -0.21 -32.46 0.33
C LYS A 516 -1.00 -31.81 -0.80
N ILE A 517 -1.46 -30.59 -0.53
CA ILE A 517 -2.03 -29.66 -1.52
C ILE A 517 -1.22 -28.36 -1.42
N GLN A 518 -0.71 -27.86 -2.54
CA GLN A 518 0.00 -26.59 -2.62
C GLN A 518 -0.44 -25.79 -3.83
N TRP A 519 -0.86 -24.54 -3.61
CA TRP A 519 -0.97 -23.57 -4.69
C TRP A 519 0.44 -23.07 -5.06
N ARG A 520 0.84 -23.23 -6.33
CA ARG A 520 2.14 -22.79 -6.84
C ARG A 520 1.96 -21.69 -7.88
N MET A 521 2.44 -20.49 -7.56
CA MET A 521 2.40 -19.32 -8.43
C MET A 521 3.78 -19.03 -9.02
N LEU A 522 3.81 -18.59 -10.28
CA LEU A 522 5.02 -18.07 -10.90
C LEU A 522 5.29 -16.65 -10.44
N HIS A 523 6.51 -16.38 -10.01
CA HIS A 523 7.00 -15.02 -9.74
C HIS A 523 7.50 -14.40 -11.05
N VAL A 524 7.04 -13.19 -11.35
CA VAL A 524 7.43 -12.41 -12.52
C VAL A 524 8.24 -11.22 -12.06
N LEU A 525 9.46 -11.09 -12.57
CA LEU A 525 10.25 -9.88 -12.38
C LEU A 525 9.91 -8.90 -13.51
N LEU A 526 9.29 -7.77 -13.15
CA LEU A 526 9.03 -6.69 -14.10
C LEU A 526 10.31 -5.91 -14.39
N ASN A 527 10.52 -5.54 -15.65
CA ASN A 527 11.51 -4.53 -15.97
C ASN A 527 11.08 -3.13 -15.47
N GLU A 528 12.04 -2.24 -15.28
CA GLU A 528 11.81 -0.89 -14.72
C GLU A 528 10.77 -0.06 -15.48
N VAL A 529 10.61 -0.26 -16.80
CA VAL A 529 9.61 0.46 -17.60
C VAL A 529 8.19 -0.01 -17.25
N ASN A 530 8.00 -1.32 -17.14
CA ASN A 530 6.71 -1.90 -16.76
C ASN A 530 6.40 -1.62 -15.28
N LYS A 531 7.40 -1.70 -14.39
CA LYS A 531 7.28 -1.33 -12.97
C LYS A 531 6.86 0.14 -12.81
N LEU A 532 7.51 1.08 -13.52
CA LEU A 532 7.11 2.50 -13.52
C LEU A 532 5.70 2.72 -14.10
N SER A 533 5.30 1.94 -15.12
CA SER A 533 3.94 1.99 -15.67
C SER A 533 2.89 1.55 -14.65
N MET A 534 3.13 0.45 -13.93
CA MET A 534 2.26 0.00 -12.84
C MET A 534 2.21 0.99 -11.69
N LEU A 535 3.36 1.53 -11.25
CA LEU A 535 3.41 2.55 -10.19
C LEU A 535 2.59 3.80 -10.56
N ARG A 536 2.64 4.26 -11.81
CA ARG A 536 1.79 5.38 -12.29
C ARG A 536 0.31 5.03 -12.34
N ALA A 537 -0.04 3.78 -12.65
CA ALA A 537 -1.42 3.32 -12.58
C ALA A 537 -1.93 3.32 -11.13
N LEU A 538 -1.10 2.87 -10.18
CA LEU A 538 -1.38 2.92 -8.74
C LEU A 538 -1.54 4.36 -8.22
N GLU A 539 -0.59 5.25 -8.54
CA GLU A 539 -0.64 6.69 -8.21
C GLU A 539 -1.90 7.40 -8.72
N SER A 540 -2.54 6.87 -9.78
CA SER A 540 -3.76 7.46 -10.34
C SER A 540 -5.04 7.15 -9.54
N GLU A 541 -4.95 6.35 -8.48
CA GLU A 541 -6.06 5.88 -7.62
C GLU A 541 -7.23 5.22 -8.40
N ARG A 542 -6.98 4.79 -9.64
CA ARG A 542 -7.99 4.17 -10.51
C ARG A 542 -8.28 2.74 -10.10
N TYR A 543 -9.55 2.37 -10.19
CA TYR A 543 -9.97 0.98 -10.12
C TYR A 543 -9.44 0.22 -11.35
N LEU A 544 -8.84 -0.94 -11.10
CA LEU A 544 -8.44 -1.89 -12.12
C LEU A 544 -9.64 -2.79 -12.43
N SER A 545 -10.18 -2.67 -13.64
CA SER A 545 -11.25 -3.53 -14.12
C SER A 545 -10.69 -4.89 -14.55
N MET A 546 -11.16 -5.95 -13.91
CA MET A 546 -10.87 -7.35 -14.22
C MET A 546 -12.11 -7.96 -14.86
N ILE A 547 -12.05 -8.20 -16.16
CA ILE A 547 -13.13 -8.83 -16.93
C ILE A 547 -12.76 -10.30 -17.15
N PHE A 548 -13.65 -11.22 -16.78
CA PHE A 548 -13.48 -12.65 -16.96
C PHE A 548 -14.82 -13.34 -17.24
N ARG A 549 -14.81 -14.63 -17.61
CA ARG A 549 -16.04 -15.41 -17.83
C ARG A 549 -16.31 -16.36 -16.70
N SER A 550 -17.50 -16.25 -16.12
CA SER A 550 -18.09 -17.19 -15.17
C SER A 550 -18.66 -18.41 -15.91
N TRP A 551 -18.73 -19.54 -15.22
CA TRP A 551 -19.18 -20.82 -15.76
C TRP A 551 -20.15 -21.46 -14.76
N ASP A 552 -21.45 -21.23 -14.93
CA ASP A 552 -22.46 -21.72 -13.99
C ASP A 552 -23.05 -23.04 -14.50
N LEU A 553 -22.79 -24.17 -13.81
CA LEU A 553 -23.44 -25.45 -14.12
C LEU A 553 -24.78 -25.60 -13.38
N TYR A 554 -25.81 -26.01 -14.11
CA TYR A 554 -27.10 -26.40 -13.60
C TYR A 554 -27.36 -27.86 -13.96
N GLU A 555 -28.07 -28.57 -13.07
CA GLU A 555 -28.40 -29.98 -13.22
C GLU A 555 -29.93 -30.18 -13.15
N PHE A 556 -30.44 -31.00 -14.06
CA PHE A 556 -31.76 -31.61 -13.95
C PHE A 556 -31.58 -33.12 -13.66
N PRO A 557 -31.60 -33.54 -12.37
CA PRO A 557 -31.08 -34.84 -11.94
C PRO A 557 -31.82 -36.06 -12.51
N LEU A 558 -33.12 -35.95 -12.74
CA LEU A 558 -34.01 -37.05 -13.13
C LEU A 558 -35.01 -36.57 -14.17
N LEU A 559 -34.72 -36.81 -15.46
CA LEU A 559 -35.68 -36.56 -16.53
C LEU A 559 -36.81 -37.61 -16.51
N GLN A 560 -38.01 -37.18 -16.90
CA GLN A 560 -39.14 -38.09 -17.09
C GLN A 560 -38.93 -38.94 -18.35
N SER A 561 -39.49 -40.15 -18.40
CA SER A 561 -39.39 -41.01 -19.59
C SER A 561 -40.41 -40.59 -20.65
N THR A 562 -40.17 -39.41 -21.23
CA THR A 562 -40.95 -38.78 -22.31
C THR A 562 -40.02 -38.37 -23.44
N THR A 563 -40.56 -38.18 -24.64
CA THR A 563 -39.83 -37.69 -25.83
C THR A 563 -39.60 -36.18 -25.84
N LYS A 564 -40.28 -35.40 -24.99
CA LYS A 564 -40.20 -33.93 -24.97
C LYS A 564 -39.99 -33.43 -23.55
N HIS A 565 -39.14 -32.42 -23.41
CA HIS A 565 -38.76 -31.79 -22.14
C HIS A 565 -38.69 -30.27 -22.27
N SER A 566 -39.12 -29.58 -21.22
CA SER A 566 -38.97 -28.12 -21.05
C SER A 566 -38.45 -27.86 -19.65
N TRP A 567 -37.38 -27.08 -19.54
CA TRP A 567 -36.62 -26.86 -18.30
C TRP A 567 -36.28 -25.37 -18.16
N THR A 568 -36.91 -24.69 -17.20
CA THR A 568 -36.46 -23.37 -16.75
C THR A 568 -35.22 -23.55 -15.87
N VAL A 569 -34.07 -23.09 -16.35
CA VAL A 569 -32.74 -23.34 -15.78
C VAL A 569 -32.43 -22.36 -14.66
N LYS A 570 -32.44 -21.06 -14.97
CA LYS A 570 -32.27 -19.95 -14.03
C LYS A 570 -32.96 -18.70 -14.58
N THR A 571 -33.30 -17.76 -13.71
CA THR A 571 -33.60 -16.39 -14.10
C THR A 571 -32.37 -15.53 -13.77
N VAL A 572 -31.73 -14.90 -14.77
CA VAL A 572 -30.59 -13.99 -14.57
C VAL A 572 -31.02 -12.53 -14.49
N THR A 573 -30.18 -11.70 -13.89
CA THR A 573 -30.14 -10.27 -14.20
C THR A 573 -29.59 -10.05 -15.62
N GLN A 574 -29.90 -8.92 -16.27
CA GLN A 574 -29.34 -8.54 -17.59
C GLN A 574 -27.79 -8.52 -17.63
N LEU A 575 -27.16 -8.59 -16.46
CA LEU A 575 -25.74 -8.38 -16.22
C LEU A 575 -24.98 -9.71 -16.03
N GLU A 576 -25.67 -10.81 -15.70
CA GLU A 576 -25.17 -12.19 -15.87
C GLU A 576 -25.69 -12.81 -17.20
N LYS A 577 -25.81 -12.01 -18.26
CA LYS A 577 -26.42 -12.42 -19.53
C LYS A 577 -25.64 -13.59 -20.16
N PRO A 578 -26.29 -14.73 -20.47
CA PRO A 578 -25.65 -15.82 -21.19
C PRO A 578 -25.06 -15.34 -22.52
N GLN A 579 -23.78 -15.63 -22.74
CA GLN A 579 -23.09 -15.50 -24.02
C GLN A 579 -23.10 -16.83 -24.78
N TYR A 580 -22.95 -17.93 -24.03
CA TYR A 580 -22.97 -19.29 -24.55
C TYR A 580 -23.65 -20.23 -23.56
N VAL A 581 -24.29 -21.28 -24.07
CA VAL A 581 -24.86 -22.36 -23.26
C VAL A 581 -24.42 -23.70 -23.85
N ILE A 582 -23.86 -24.57 -23.00
CA ILE A 582 -23.51 -25.95 -23.37
C ILE A 582 -24.50 -26.90 -22.69
N PHE A 583 -25.24 -27.67 -23.48
CA PHE A 583 -26.23 -28.63 -23.00
C PHE A 583 -25.79 -30.06 -23.29
N VAL A 584 -25.88 -30.93 -22.28
CA VAL A 584 -25.49 -32.35 -22.33
C VAL A 584 -26.47 -33.26 -21.59
N LEU A 585 -26.52 -34.51 -22.03
CA LEU A 585 -27.28 -35.59 -21.39
C LEU A 585 -26.33 -36.70 -20.94
N GLN A 586 -26.60 -37.29 -19.78
CA GLN A 586 -25.80 -38.38 -19.24
C GLN A 586 -26.69 -39.42 -18.56
N THR A 587 -26.60 -40.67 -19.01
CA THR A 587 -27.43 -41.79 -18.57
C THR A 587 -26.64 -42.75 -17.70
N GLY A 588 -27.12 -43.03 -16.48
CA GLY A 588 -26.67 -44.15 -15.65
C GLY A 588 -25.21 -44.13 -15.19
N ARG A 589 -24.49 -43.02 -15.35
CA ARG A 589 -23.07 -42.86 -14.95
C ARG A 589 -22.91 -42.13 -13.61
N LYS A 590 -23.86 -41.27 -13.25
CA LYS A 590 -23.81 -40.49 -12.00
C LYS A 590 -23.76 -41.41 -10.78
N TYR A 591 -22.75 -41.22 -9.93
CA TYR A 591 -22.49 -42.02 -8.72
C TYR A 591 -22.20 -43.51 -8.97
N VAL A 592 -21.88 -43.92 -10.20
CA VAL A 592 -21.51 -45.29 -10.55
C VAL A 592 -20.01 -45.38 -10.79
N MET A 593 -19.25 -45.79 -9.77
CA MET A 593 -17.77 -45.86 -9.79
C MET A 593 -17.17 -46.73 -10.91
N SER A 594 -17.95 -47.65 -11.50
CA SER A 594 -17.51 -48.50 -12.61
C SER A 594 -17.79 -47.91 -14.00
N GLN A 595 -18.21 -46.65 -14.07
CA GLN A 595 -18.57 -45.95 -15.31
C GLN A 595 -17.81 -44.62 -15.42
N ASP A 596 -17.41 -44.26 -16.63
CA ASP A 596 -16.71 -43.00 -16.88
C ASP A 596 -17.70 -41.83 -16.90
N VAL A 597 -17.69 -41.03 -15.82
CA VAL A 597 -18.55 -39.85 -15.66
C VAL A 597 -18.17 -38.73 -16.64
N THR A 598 -17.03 -38.81 -17.34
CA THR A 598 -16.65 -37.84 -18.39
C THR A 598 -17.30 -38.12 -19.75
N ILE A 599 -18.10 -39.19 -19.88
CA ILE A 599 -18.83 -39.52 -21.11
C ILE A 599 -20.30 -39.08 -21.04
N PHE A 600 -20.77 -38.46 -22.13
CA PHE A 600 -22.16 -38.03 -22.35
C PHE A 600 -22.83 -38.84 -23.47
N ASP A 601 -24.17 -38.90 -23.49
CA ASP A 601 -24.97 -39.69 -24.41
C ASP A 601 -25.82 -38.83 -25.35
N ASP A 602 -26.03 -39.26 -26.59
CA ASP A 602 -26.91 -38.56 -27.53
C ASP A 602 -28.40 -38.66 -27.16
N CYS A 603 -28.80 -39.68 -26.40
CA CYS A 603 -30.20 -39.97 -26.01
C CYS A 603 -31.21 -39.88 -27.17
N LYS A 604 -30.78 -40.16 -28.41
CA LYS A 604 -31.54 -39.98 -29.66
C LYS A 604 -32.18 -38.60 -29.80
N LEU A 605 -31.49 -37.56 -29.34
CA LEU A 605 -31.86 -36.15 -29.47
C LEU A 605 -32.17 -35.80 -30.93
N THR A 606 -33.28 -35.10 -31.17
CA THR A 606 -33.70 -34.62 -32.50
C THR A 606 -33.63 -33.10 -32.61
N ASN A 607 -33.84 -32.38 -31.50
CA ASN A 607 -33.83 -30.92 -31.46
C ASN A 607 -33.50 -30.37 -30.08
N VAL A 608 -32.87 -29.19 -30.01
CA VAL A 608 -32.65 -28.41 -28.78
C VAL A 608 -32.82 -26.93 -29.09
N LYS A 609 -33.57 -26.23 -28.25
CA LYS A 609 -33.78 -24.78 -28.31
C LYS A 609 -33.60 -24.14 -26.94
N LEU A 610 -32.79 -23.10 -26.90
CA LEU A 610 -32.62 -22.19 -25.77
C LEU A 610 -33.52 -20.97 -25.98
N TYR A 611 -34.42 -20.75 -25.04
CA TYR A 611 -35.23 -19.55 -24.94
C TYR A 611 -34.62 -18.60 -23.91
N LEU A 612 -34.35 -17.37 -24.35
CA LEU A 612 -33.92 -16.26 -23.51
C LEU A 612 -35.05 -15.23 -23.53
N ASN A 613 -35.89 -15.26 -22.49
CA ASN A 613 -37.23 -14.66 -22.50
C ASN A 613 -38.07 -15.13 -23.71
N SER A 614 -38.16 -14.30 -24.75
CA SER A 614 -38.94 -14.54 -25.98
C SER A 614 -38.07 -14.80 -27.22
N GLU A 615 -36.75 -14.61 -27.13
CA GLU A 615 -35.81 -14.91 -28.23
C GLU A 615 -35.36 -16.38 -28.15
N CYS A 616 -35.14 -17.03 -29.30
CA CYS A 616 -34.87 -18.47 -29.40
C CYS A 616 -33.56 -18.75 -30.15
N TYR A 617 -32.75 -19.67 -29.63
CA TYR A 617 -31.43 -20.03 -30.13
C TYR A 617 -31.24 -21.56 -30.17
N PRO A 618 -30.90 -22.16 -31.33
CA PRO A 618 -30.99 -21.58 -32.68
C PRO A 618 -32.45 -21.27 -33.08
N TYR A 619 -32.62 -20.48 -34.14
CA TYR A 619 -33.93 -20.21 -34.73
C TYR A 619 -34.49 -21.44 -35.47
N ASP A 620 -33.66 -22.04 -36.32
CA ASP A 620 -33.98 -23.24 -37.09
C ASP A 620 -33.92 -24.51 -36.23
N ASP A 621 -34.72 -25.52 -36.59
CA ASP A 621 -34.66 -26.84 -35.95
C ASP A 621 -33.40 -27.61 -36.38
N LEU A 622 -32.71 -28.22 -35.42
CA LEU A 622 -31.46 -28.95 -35.66
C LEU A 622 -31.65 -30.23 -36.49
N ASN A 623 -32.86 -30.81 -36.48
CA ASN A 623 -33.27 -31.98 -37.30
C ASN A 623 -32.30 -33.16 -37.22
N LEU A 624 -31.85 -33.47 -35.99
CA LEU A 624 -30.83 -34.47 -35.70
C LEU A 624 -31.37 -35.90 -35.87
N ASP A 625 -30.54 -36.79 -36.39
CA ASP A 625 -30.84 -38.24 -36.50
C ASP A 625 -29.52 -39.02 -36.46
N PHE A 626 -29.09 -39.39 -35.25
CA PHE A 626 -27.82 -40.08 -35.00
C PHE A 626 -27.74 -41.44 -35.73
N GLU A 627 -28.85 -42.17 -35.84
CA GLU A 627 -28.94 -43.45 -36.58
C GLU A 627 -28.70 -43.27 -38.10
N ARG A 628 -28.92 -42.06 -38.63
CA ARG A 628 -28.67 -41.70 -40.04
C ARG A 628 -27.45 -40.79 -40.22
N ASN A 629 -26.59 -40.69 -39.20
CA ASN A 629 -25.42 -39.81 -39.14
C ASN A 629 -25.71 -38.31 -39.37
N LYS A 630 -26.93 -37.84 -39.06
CA LYS A 630 -27.32 -36.43 -39.16
C LYS A 630 -27.02 -35.69 -37.85
N TYR A 631 -25.74 -35.51 -37.56
CA TYR A 631 -25.26 -34.75 -36.38
C TYR A 631 -24.23 -33.67 -36.76
N ALA A 632 -23.93 -33.48 -38.04
CA ALA A 632 -22.89 -32.56 -38.51
C ALA A 632 -23.06 -31.11 -38.03
N ILE A 633 -24.31 -30.65 -37.84
CA ILE A 633 -24.60 -29.32 -37.30
C ILE A 633 -24.13 -29.16 -35.84
N LEU A 634 -24.24 -30.20 -35.00
CA LEU A 634 -23.69 -30.16 -33.63
C LEU A 634 -22.17 -30.07 -33.63
N TYR A 635 -21.52 -30.81 -34.52
CA TYR A 635 -20.05 -30.76 -34.65
C TYR A 635 -19.55 -29.41 -35.18
N ASP A 636 -20.30 -28.78 -36.08
CA ASP A 636 -20.03 -27.41 -36.55
C ASP A 636 -20.22 -26.38 -35.42
N MET A 637 -21.31 -26.47 -34.65
CA MET A 637 -21.55 -25.64 -33.46
C MET A 637 -20.42 -25.77 -32.42
N TYR A 638 -20.01 -27.01 -32.12
CA TYR A 638 -18.88 -27.31 -31.25
C TYR A 638 -17.56 -26.72 -31.77
N SER A 639 -17.16 -27.06 -33.00
CA SER A 639 -15.84 -26.68 -33.54
C SER A 639 -15.67 -25.15 -33.68
N ARG A 640 -16.76 -24.41 -33.90
CA ARG A 640 -16.76 -22.94 -33.92
C ARG A 640 -16.64 -22.31 -32.54
N PHE A 641 -17.14 -22.96 -31.49
CA PHE A 641 -17.22 -22.37 -30.15
C PHE A 641 -15.85 -21.91 -29.62
N ARG A 642 -14.81 -22.74 -29.71
CA ARG A 642 -13.47 -22.38 -29.24
C ARG A 642 -12.92 -21.12 -29.93
N ARG A 643 -13.16 -21.00 -31.25
CA ARG A 643 -12.79 -19.81 -32.05
C ARG A 643 -13.55 -18.57 -31.59
N ALA A 644 -14.87 -18.69 -31.37
CA ALA A 644 -15.70 -17.59 -30.87
C ALA A 644 -15.30 -17.16 -29.45
N TYR A 645 -15.01 -18.12 -28.57
CA TYR A 645 -14.60 -17.88 -27.19
C TYR A 645 -13.26 -17.13 -27.09
N TYR A 646 -12.20 -17.61 -27.76
CA TYR A 646 -10.87 -16.99 -27.67
C TYR A 646 -10.62 -15.85 -28.67
N GLY A 647 -11.51 -15.63 -29.64
CA GLY A 647 -11.30 -14.65 -30.71
C GLY A 647 -10.09 -14.95 -31.61
N CYS A 648 -9.66 -16.22 -31.68
CA CYS A 648 -8.44 -16.63 -32.39
C CYS A 648 -8.75 -17.32 -33.72
N ASP A 649 -7.92 -17.11 -34.75
CA ASP A 649 -8.13 -17.73 -36.08
C ASP A 649 -7.81 -19.23 -36.16
N CYS A 650 -7.33 -19.83 -35.08
CA CYS A 650 -7.09 -21.27 -34.98
C CYS A 650 -8.41 -22.04 -34.76
N ALA A 651 -8.87 -22.73 -35.80
CA ALA A 651 -10.09 -23.57 -35.78
C ALA A 651 -9.86 -25.01 -35.28
N GLU A 652 -8.73 -25.28 -34.61
CA GLU A 652 -8.44 -26.60 -34.06
C GLU A 652 -9.31 -26.88 -32.82
N ALA A 653 -10.09 -27.96 -32.89
CA ALA A 653 -10.92 -28.47 -31.81
C ALA A 653 -10.34 -29.80 -31.27
N TYR A 654 -10.51 -30.05 -29.98
CA TYR A 654 -9.89 -31.21 -29.31
C TYR A 654 -10.45 -32.57 -29.77
N LEU A 655 -11.78 -32.68 -29.86
CA LEU A 655 -12.45 -33.91 -30.27
C LEU A 655 -12.64 -33.90 -31.79
N ILE A 656 -12.00 -34.83 -32.50
CA ILE A 656 -12.36 -35.16 -33.88
C ILE A 656 -13.78 -35.75 -33.93
N THR A 657 -14.43 -35.70 -35.11
CA THR A 657 -15.85 -36.08 -35.29
C THR A 657 -16.23 -37.45 -34.73
N THR A 658 -15.33 -38.45 -34.79
CA THR A 658 -15.54 -39.78 -34.20
C THR A 658 -15.50 -39.75 -32.67
N ASN A 659 -14.56 -39.01 -32.08
CA ASN A 659 -14.39 -38.92 -30.63
C ASN A 659 -15.47 -38.04 -29.99
N PHE A 660 -15.97 -37.05 -30.73
CA PHE A 660 -17.13 -36.24 -30.35
C PHE A 660 -18.36 -37.12 -30.09
N LEU A 661 -18.72 -38.02 -31.02
CA LEU A 661 -19.83 -38.96 -30.81
C LEU A 661 -19.60 -39.92 -29.62
N LEU A 662 -18.38 -40.42 -29.44
CA LEU A 662 -18.07 -41.43 -28.43
C LEU A 662 -18.03 -40.88 -27.00
N ARG A 663 -17.76 -39.59 -26.82
CA ARG A 663 -17.52 -38.97 -25.52
C ARG A 663 -18.51 -37.86 -25.16
N GLY A 664 -19.01 -37.15 -26.16
CA GLY A 664 -19.66 -35.87 -25.94
C GLY A 664 -20.45 -35.38 -27.14
N PRO A 665 -21.57 -36.02 -27.53
CA PRO A 665 -22.60 -35.38 -28.35
C PRO A 665 -23.25 -34.25 -27.54
N PHE A 666 -22.57 -33.10 -27.47
CA PHE A 666 -22.99 -31.94 -26.70
C PHE A 666 -23.40 -30.76 -27.60
N VAL A 667 -24.40 -30.01 -27.15
CA VAL A 667 -24.98 -28.90 -27.93
C VAL A 667 -24.43 -27.58 -27.42
N VAL A 668 -23.66 -26.87 -28.26
CA VAL A 668 -23.09 -25.57 -27.91
C VAL A 668 -23.86 -24.45 -28.60
N ILE A 669 -24.67 -23.73 -27.83
CA ILE A 669 -25.56 -22.69 -28.33
C ILE A 669 -24.86 -21.33 -28.17
N ASP A 670 -24.49 -20.73 -29.30
CA ASP A 670 -24.00 -19.35 -29.37
C ASP A 670 -25.18 -18.38 -29.30
N CYS A 671 -25.22 -17.58 -28.23
CA CYS A 671 -26.18 -16.49 -28.05
C CYS A 671 -25.46 -15.13 -27.89
N SER A 672 -24.17 -15.05 -28.20
CA SER A 672 -23.33 -13.85 -27.99
C SER A 672 -23.76 -12.63 -28.82
N ARG A 673 -24.60 -12.86 -29.83
CA ARG A 673 -25.15 -11.83 -30.74
C ARG A 673 -26.60 -11.45 -30.41
N GLN A 674 -27.07 -11.71 -29.19
CA GLN A 674 -28.35 -11.21 -28.68
C GLN A 674 -28.45 -9.69 -28.83
N ASN A 675 -29.66 -9.19 -29.08
CA ASN A 675 -29.92 -7.74 -29.10
C ASN A 675 -29.62 -7.09 -27.74
N GLU A 676 -29.29 -5.80 -27.75
CA GLU A 676 -29.11 -4.95 -26.56
C GLU A 676 -30.27 -3.98 -26.38
N PRO A 677 -31.38 -4.36 -25.71
CA PRO A 677 -32.37 -3.40 -25.25
C PRO A 677 -31.91 -2.73 -23.94
N ILE A 678 -31.93 -1.40 -23.90
CA ILE A 678 -31.65 -0.58 -22.70
C ILE A 678 -32.86 -0.61 -21.74
N LYS A 679 -33.20 -1.80 -21.22
CA LYS A 679 -34.22 -1.98 -20.18
C LYS A 679 -33.77 -3.04 -19.19
N SER A 680 -33.67 -2.63 -17.92
CA SER A 680 -33.29 -3.42 -16.74
C SER A 680 -34.33 -4.51 -16.41
N ALA A 681 -34.45 -5.51 -17.28
CA ALA A 681 -35.29 -6.68 -17.10
C ALA A 681 -34.46 -7.92 -16.77
N THR A 682 -35.02 -8.85 -16.02
CA THR A 682 -34.46 -10.19 -15.85
C THR A 682 -34.59 -10.97 -17.17
N VAL A 683 -33.68 -11.92 -17.39
CA VAL A 683 -33.77 -12.88 -18.50
C VAL A 683 -34.04 -14.26 -17.94
N ASP A 684 -35.19 -14.83 -18.29
CA ASP A 684 -35.50 -16.22 -17.99
C ASP A 684 -34.80 -17.13 -19.02
N VAL A 685 -34.05 -18.11 -18.52
CA VAL A 685 -33.27 -19.05 -19.33
C VAL A 685 -34.00 -20.39 -19.32
N ARG A 686 -34.65 -20.75 -20.44
CA ARG A 686 -35.40 -22.01 -20.58
C ARG A 686 -34.83 -22.85 -21.72
N LEU A 687 -34.58 -24.13 -21.47
CA LEU A 687 -34.21 -25.11 -22.48
C LEU A 687 -35.43 -25.98 -22.85
N GLU A 688 -35.64 -26.20 -24.13
CA GLU A 688 -36.61 -27.17 -24.66
C GLU A 688 -35.88 -28.15 -25.57
N PHE A 689 -36.16 -29.44 -25.43
CA PHE A 689 -35.51 -30.46 -26.25
C PHE A 689 -36.41 -31.65 -26.52
N ASP A 690 -36.22 -32.21 -27.71
CA ASP A 690 -36.97 -33.33 -28.28
C ASP A 690 -36.04 -34.51 -28.54
N CYS A 691 -36.50 -35.73 -28.24
CA CYS A 691 -35.85 -36.99 -28.53
C CYS A 691 -36.75 -37.87 -29.43
N LYS A 692 -36.12 -38.73 -30.24
CA LYS A 692 -36.80 -39.68 -31.15
C LYS A 692 -37.57 -40.77 -30.40
N GLU A 693 -37.09 -41.11 -29.20
CA GLU A 693 -37.64 -42.12 -28.29
C GLU A 693 -37.71 -41.52 -26.87
N ASN A 694 -38.43 -42.18 -25.96
CA ASN A 694 -38.47 -41.76 -24.56
C ASN A 694 -37.05 -41.78 -23.96
N ILE A 695 -36.72 -40.75 -23.18
CA ILE A 695 -35.42 -40.69 -22.51
C ILE A 695 -35.24 -41.91 -21.56
N PRO A 696 -34.05 -42.54 -21.56
CA PRO A 696 -33.76 -43.66 -20.66
C PRO A 696 -33.96 -43.33 -19.17
N ALA A 697 -34.17 -44.36 -18.37
CA ALA A 697 -34.16 -44.20 -16.91
C ALA A 697 -32.76 -43.80 -16.43
N ASN A 698 -32.70 -42.98 -15.37
CA ASN A 698 -31.46 -42.44 -14.80
C ASN A 698 -30.65 -41.54 -15.76
N THR A 699 -31.31 -40.83 -16.68
CA THR A 699 -30.70 -39.74 -17.45
C THR A 699 -30.82 -38.41 -16.70
N THR A 700 -29.67 -37.78 -16.51
CA THR A 700 -29.48 -36.43 -15.99
C THR A 700 -29.16 -35.48 -17.14
N ALA A 701 -29.78 -34.29 -17.17
CA ALA A 701 -29.33 -33.21 -18.04
C ALA A 701 -28.44 -32.24 -17.27
N TYR A 702 -27.41 -31.72 -17.94
CA TYR A 702 -26.62 -30.60 -17.44
C TYR A 702 -26.65 -29.44 -18.44
N CYS A 703 -26.72 -28.22 -17.90
CA CYS A 703 -26.68 -26.97 -18.64
C CYS A 703 -25.58 -26.08 -18.05
N LEU A 704 -24.54 -25.81 -18.84
CA LEU A 704 -23.42 -24.96 -18.45
C LEU A 704 -23.60 -23.59 -19.11
N ILE A 705 -23.94 -22.58 -18.31
CA ILE A 705 -24.20 -21.21 -18.75
C ILE A 705 -22.92 -20.40 -18.58
N MET A 706 -22.57 -19.64 -19.61
CA MET A 706 -21.37 -18.81 -19.62
C MET A 706 -21.74 -17.34 -19.77
N HIS A 707 -21.24 -16.49 -18.87
CA HIS A 707 -21.47 -15.05 -18.88
C HIS A 707 -20.19 -14.29 -18.52
N ASP A 708 -20.07 -13.05 -18.99
CA ASP A 708 -18.95 -12.18 -18.64
C ASP A 708 -19.23 -11.49 -17.29
N ARG A 709 -18.23 -11.43 -16.40
CA ARG A 709 -18.27 -10.71 -15.12
C ARG A 709 -17.21 -9.60 -15.11
N VAL A 710 -17.53 -8.50 -14.43
CA VAL A 710 -16.62 -7.36 -14.26
C VAL A 710 -16.39 -7.09 -12.77
N VAL A 711 -15.14 -7.16 -12.32
CA VAL A 711 -14.77 -6.80 -10.95
C VAL A 711 -13.76 -5.66 -10.98
N GLU A 712 -14.04 -4.59 -10.26
CA GLU A 712 -13.14 -3.48 -10.05
C GLU A 712 -12.35 -3.66 -8.75
N TYR A 713 -11.03 -3.48 -8.79
CA TYR A 713 -10.15 -3.55 -7.63
C TYR A 713 -9.34 -2.27 -7.46
N SER A 714 -9.27 -1.72 -6.24
CA SER A 714 -8.42 -0.57 -5.89
C SER A 714 -7.22 -1.04 -5.06
N PRO A 715 -6.00 -1.17 -5.64
CA PRO A 715 -4.88 -1.79 -4.94
C PRO A 715 -4.26 -0.97 -3.79
N LEU A 716 -4.64 0.30 -3.63
CA LEU A 716 -4.19 1.16 -2.52
C LEU A 716 -5.15 1.19 -1.33
N THR A 717 -6.40 0.76 -1.52
CA THR A 717 -7.44 0.74 -0.48
C THR A 717 -7.97 -0.66 -0.20
N ASN A 718 -7.45 -1.65 -0.95
CA ASN A 718 -7.90 -3.03 -1.12
C ASN A 718 -9.39 -3.20 -1.50
N VAL A 719 -10.13 -2.11 -1.74
CA VAL A 719 -11.57 -2.17 -2.05
C VAL A 719 -11.81 -2.93 -3.35
N VAL A 720 -12.49 -4.07 -3.22
CA VAL A 720 -13.08 -4.83 -4.33
C VAL A 720 -14.54 -4.42 -4.52
N ARG A 721 -14.92 -4.18 -5.77
CA ARG A 721 -16.29 -3.90 -6.20
C ARG A 721 -16.69 -4.88 -7.29
N ARG A 722 -17.69 -5.71 -7.05
CA ARG A 722 -18.41 -6.36 -8.15
C ARG A 722 -19.19 -5.28 -8.88
N ILE A 723 -18.77 -4.92 -10.09
CA ILE A 723 -19.67 -4.20 -10.98
C ILE A 723 -20.62 -5.26 -11.51
N VAL A 724 -21.90 -5.05 -11.21
CA VAL A 724 -22.99 -5.86 -11.77
C VAL A 724 -22.96 -5.60 -13.27
#